data_AF-A0A1Q2HP81-F1
#
_entry.id   AF-A0A1Q2HP81-F1
#
_cell.length_a   1.000
_cell.length_b   1.000
_cell.length_c   1.000
_cell.angle_alpha   90.00
_cell.angle_beta   90.00
_cell.angle_gamma   90.00
#
_symmetry.space_group_name_H-M   'P 1'
#
loop_
_entity.id
_entity.type
_entity.pdbx_description
1 polymer ?
#
loop_
_entity_poly.entity_id
_entity_poly.type
_entity_poly.pdbx_seq_one_letter_code
_entity_poly.pdbx_strand_id
1 'polypeptide(L)'
;MKKYAFMILALVIIVSGAFALNWTGDNTDENREALWNDPANWGGSLPTINDVLWINNNAPVNIIVEDGVDAVCSKLLLSNGDGPFIAEVESGASLTVNEYGWAGRYGSGNGLIVNGGEVNFMGTATDSGNVFQVGYKGAVTGNFLEINGGHTFINGNVRCAEWGAATAAITMTGGELGVNGDFYGQSGVMTTNISGGHIDVQGSFWIKQWSGQGDTAEANFTGGLTEAYDFQLSPNNANVNTTVNGGYLRGSDTFMITTEGDCTLDLLSGVIDATIFRYDEAVDNTLTTSLGEGIIYADRFGYDAEEYPNYDAELTDDYSDVVGDIVDGDIAPGASGDDVYFAYYPESAEGRSDDFYVLSGKEPAAAQAVSPYDEQKYVSTAMTTVQWSNAPAVSPVGASGEAVTVDTSSQNANVISYEVYLGTDKMAVATDTGSGSSTYQGNVMGSTELDISSVTLEDDTVYFWRIDSVMSDSSVVKGRLNKFVTGTEPAGELAYHWKFDGSTTDEVQSAAAAPFGGGAPQFVDGFDGQAYKFAPDFSDPENPLYNFLTVGGTADNNLFRFGYTVTAWVNKLPGNWSAVFQKQDRVEGEPWKGWVCSLNGSDVPVTAARDYGEITAETAVNDGEWHFVAWSYDSVKNQIAVYVDGQIENKAQVSDSYADPSESNFFIGAAITDGEPASLFTGKLDDLRIYIGAMDVVEVAQMYTEAKPGETICLGPVGPMDFNDDCQVNLEDYAMMAMDWQLCNLIPVEDCE
;
A
#
# COMPACT_ATOMS: atom_id res chain seq x y z
N MET A 1 30.03 -0.16 -5.97
CA MET A 1 31.25 -0.30 -5.13
C MET A 1 31.87 1.07 -4.87
N LYS A 2 31.93 1.46 -3.58
CA LYS A 2 32.19 2.80 -3.00
C LYS A 2 30.95 3.70 -2.86
N LYS A 3 30.15 3.40 -1.84
CA LYS A 3 29.37 4.25 -0.92
C LYS A 3 28.73 3.27 0.08
N TYR A 4 28.30 3.71 1.26
CA TYR A 4 27.98 2.90 2.46
C TYR A 4 29.19 2.43 3.27
N ALA A 5 29.91 3.39 3.86
CA ALA A 5 30.66 3.14 5.08
C ALA A 5 30.89 4.48 5.77
N PHE A 6 29.96 4.94 6.61
CA PHE A 6 30.21 5.82 7.77
C PHE A 6 28.89 6.08 8.51
N MET A 7 28.65 5.37 9.62
CA MET A 7 28.04 5.91 10.85
C MET A 7 27.89 4.78 11.90
N ILE A 8 28.99 4.44 12.58
CA ILE A 8 28.94 3.81 13.91
C ILE A 8 30.08 4.43 14.72
N LEU A 9 29.77 5.41 15.57
CA LEU A 9 30.32 5.56 16.93
C LEU A 9 29.81 6.85 17.58
N ALA A 10 29.00 6.73 18.64
CA ALA A 10 29.26 7.32 19.96
C ALA A 10 28.05 7.12 20.89
N LEU A 11 27.96 5.93 21.51
CA LEU A 11 27.15 5.73 22.70
C LEU A 11 27.92 6.31 23.90
N VAL A 12 27.49 7.49 24.37
CA VAL A 12 27.83 7.96 25.72
C VAL A 12 26.52 8.33 26.41
N ILE A 13 26.16 7.50 27.39
CA ILE A 13 25.07 7.75 28.33
C ILE A 13 25.37 9.05 29.08
N ILE A 14 24.66 10.12 28.74
CA ILE A 14 24.48 11.28 29.61
C ILE A 14 22.97 11.47 29.77
N VAL A 15 22.48 11.13 30.96
CA VAL A 15 21.18 11.61 31.44
C VAL A 15 21.35 13.11 31.67
N SER A 16 20.86 13.94 30.75
CA SER A 16 20.71 15.37 30.96
C SER A 16 19.42 15.87 30.32
N GLY A 17 18.61 16.55 31.13
CA GLY A 17 17.24 16.93 30.82
C GLY A 17 17.10 17.81 29.58
N ALA A 18 15.89 17.78 29.03
CA ALA A 18 15.41 18.62 27.94
C ALA A 18 15.86 20.08 28.11
N PHE A 19 16.89 20.47 27.38
CA PHE A 19 17.11 21.86 27.04
C PHE A 19 16.41 22.06 25.70
N ALA A 20 15.28 22.77 25.71
CA ALA A 20 14.87 23.46 24.50
C ALA A 20 16.03 24.40 24.13
N LEU A 21 16.63 24.20 22.97
CA LEU A 21 17.53 25.20 22.39
C LEU A 21 16.66 26.40 22.03
N ASN A 22 16.43 27.29 23.00
CA ASN A 22 15.77 28.57 22.77
C ASN A 22 16.68 29.36 21.84
N TRP A 23 16.23 29.54 20.60
CA TRP A 23 16.88 30.39 19.61
C TRP A 23 17.24 31.76 20.23
N THR A 24 18.53 32.11 20.21
CA THR A 24 19.07 33.33 20.85
C THR A 24 19.24 34.51 19.88
N GLY A 25 18.59 34.46 18.72
CA GLY A 25 18.62 35.53 17.71
C GLY A 25 17.78 36.75 18.12
N ASP A 26 18.23 37.95 17.73
CA ASP A 26 17.47 39.18 17.91
C ASP A 26 16.19 39.13 17.04
N ASN A 27 15.00 39.25 17.67
CA ASN A 27 13.66 39.11 17.09
C ASN A 27 13.25 40.26 16.14
N THR A 28 14.20 40.94 15.49
CA THR A 28 13.96 42.19 14.77
C THR A 28 14.44 42.22 13.31
N ASP A 29 15.21 41.22 12.86
CA ASP A 29 15.61 41.12 11.44
C ASP A 29 14.53 40.42 10.62
N GLU A 30 13.91 41.17 9.70
CA GLU A 30 12.98 40.65 8.70
C GLU A 30 13.78 39.79 7.67
N ASN A 31 13.39 38.51 7.51
CA ASN A 31 13.96 37.55 6.54
C ASN A 31 15.36 37.01 6.87
N ARG A 32 15.55 36.44 8.06
CA ARG A 32 16.84 35.80 8.43
C ARG A 32 16.92 34.37 7.91
N GLU A 33 17.98 34.07 7.17
CA GLU A 33 18.41 32.71 6.81
C GLU A 33 19.29 32.13 7.95
N ALA A 34 19.01 30.89 8.32
CA ALA A 34 19.72 30.13 9.34
C ALA A 34 20.30 28.86 8.70
N LEU A 35 21.58 28.91 8.36
CA LEU A 35 22.31 27.73 7.87
C LEU A 35 22.44 26.70 8.99
N TRP A 36 22.10 25.45 8.69
CA TRP A 36 22.15 24.37 9.67
C TRP A 36 23.57 24.11 10.17
N ASN A 37 24.56 24.20 9.31
CA ASN A 37 25.97 23.93 9.62
C ASN A 37 26.68 25.04 10.41
N ASP A 38 26.02 26.15 10.75
CA ASP A 38 26.59 27.23 11.57
C ASP A 38 26.16 27.08 13.05
N PRO A 39 27.06 26.66 13.96
CA PRO A 39 26.75 26.51 15.38
C PRO A 39 26.27 27.80 16.05
N ALA A 40 26.57 28.98 15.50
CA ALA A 40 26.11 30.25 16.03
C ALA A 40 24.59 30.43 15.93
N ASN A 41 23.94 29.73 14.99
CA ASN A 41 22.47 29.70 14.86
C ASN A 41 21.80 28.87 15.96
N TRP A 42 22.56 28.01 16.64
CA TRP A 42 22.07 26.98 17.56
C TRP A 42 22.67 27.11 18.97
N GLY A 43 23.08 28.32 19.38
CA GLY A 43 23.61 28.56 20.73
C GLY A 43 25.03 28.03 20.97
N GLY A 44 25.78 27.69 19.91
CA GLY A 44 27.20 27.35 19.95
C GLY A 44 27.55 25.91 19.57
N SER A 45 26.56 25.02 19.39
CA SER A 45 26.74 23.64 18.96
C SER A 45 25.62 23.22 18.02
N LEU A 46 25.93 22.38 17.02
CA LEU A 46 24.93 21.86 16.08
C LEU A 46 23.88 21.00 16.81
N PRO A 47 22.61 20.98 16.36
CA PRO A 47 21.60 20.09 16.88
C PRO A 47 21.98 18.61 16.65
N THR A 48 21.55 17.75 17.58
CA THR A 48 21.70 16.31 17.55
C THR A 48 20.33 15.63 17.45
N ILE A 49 20.31 14.33 17.13
CA ILE A 49 19.08 13.53 17.01
C ILE A 49 18.19 13.51 18.27
N ASN A 50 18.72 13.93 19.43
CA ASN A 50 18.00 14.00 20.69
C ASN A 50 17.47 15.41 21.01
N ASP A 51 17.85 16.41 20.23
CA ASP A 51 17.51 17.81 20.52
C ASP A 51 16.13 18.18 19.98
N VAL A 52 15.33 18.81 20.83
CA VAL A 52 14.05 19.41 20.44
C VAL A 52 14.32 20.81 19.95
N LEU A 53 14.14 21.04 18.66
CA LEU A 53 14.26 22.35 18.07
C LEU A 53 12.91 23.07 18.14
N TRP A 54 12.80 24.05 19.02
CA TRP A 54 11.60 24.87 19.16
C TRP A 54 11.89 26.32 18.80
N ILE A 55 11.48 26.73 17.60
CA ILE A 55 11.66 28.10 17.10
C ILE A 55 10.36 28.86 17.29
N ASN A 56 10.40 29.84 18.21
CA ASN A 56 9.34 30.83 18.40
C ASN A 56 9.88 32.20 17.97
N ASN A 57 9.43 32.72 16.82
CA ASN A 57 9.84 34.04 16.34
C ASN A 57 8.64 34.80 15.78
N ASN A 58 8.62 36.13 15.94
CA ASN A 58 7.64 37.02 15.29
C ASN A 58 8.06 37.42 13.86
N ALA A 59 9.32 37.20 13.47
CA ALA A 59 9.86 37.50 12.13
C ALA A 59 10.09 36.23 11.29
N PRO A 60 10.13 36.33 9.94
CA PRO A 60 10.35 35.18 9.06
C PRO A 60 11.73 34.55 9.28
N VAL A 61 11.81 33.22 9.37
CA VAL A 61 13.06 32.45 9.49
C VAL A 61 13.07 31.36 8.41
N ASN A 62 14.14 31.30 7.62
CA ASN A 62 14.40 30.20 6.69
C ASN A 62 15.53 29.32 7.24
N ILE A 63 15.27 28.06 7.58
CA ILE A 63 16.32 27.08 7.91
C ILE A 63 16.80 26.46 6.61
N ILE A 64 18.10 26.57 6.32
CA ILE A 64 18.69 26.02 5.11
C ILE A 64 19.64 24.89 5.50
N VAL A 65 19.40 23.71 4.94
CA VAL A 65 20.30 22.56 5.01
C VAL A 65 21.02 22.45 3.66
N GLU A 66 22.26 22.95 3.63
CA GLU A 66 23.08 23.04 2.41
C GLU A 66 23.68 21.68 2.00
N ASP A 67 24.09 21.57 0.73
CA ASP A 67 24.81 20.39 0.19
C ASP A 67 25.92 19.87 1.13
N GLY A 68 25.93 18.56 1.37
CA GLY A 68 26.89 17.87 2.21
C GLY A 68 26.65 18.01 3.72
N VAL A 69 25.51 18.57 4.14
CA VAL A 69 25.10 18.66 5.54
C VAL A 69 24.09 17.56 5.88
N ASP A 70 24.39 16.82 6.95
CA ASP A 70 23.47 15.87 7.58
C ASP A 70 22.84 16.50 8.82
N ALA A 71 21.65 17.07 8.65
CA ALA A 71 20.87 17.69 9.70
C ALA A 71 20.07 16.64 10.49
N VAL A 72 20.11 16.73 11.83
CA VAL A 72 19.40 15.80 12.72
C VAL A 72 18.76 16.51 13.90
N CYS A 73 17.52 16.15 14.24
CA CYS A 73 16.86 16.58 15.47
C CYS A 73 15.86 15.53 15.98
N SER A 74 15.49 15.62 17.26
CA SER A 74 14.40 14.79 17.81
C SER A 74 13.05 15.31 17.32
N LYS A 75 12.81 16.62 17.46
CA LYS A 75 11.56 17.28 17.05
C LYS A 75 11.87 18.58 16.36
N LEU A 76 11.12 18.86 15.29
CA LEU A 76 11.18 20.12 14.58
C LEU A 76 9.88 20.89 14.82
N LEU A 77 9.87 21.80 15.80
CA LEU A 77 8.69 22.54 16.23
C LEU A 77 8.83 24.03 15.90
N LEU A 78 7.90 24.53 15.10
CA LEU A 78 8.02 25.83 14.47
C LEU A 78 6.74 26.62 14.77
N SER A 79 6.80 27.66 15.61
CA SER A 79 5.62 28.23 16.30
C SER A 79 5.48 29.76 16.18
N ASN A 80 4.23 30.18 15.88
CA ASN A 80 3.55 31.47 16.14
C ASN A 80 4.28 32.79 15.77
N GLY A 81 4.74 32.92 14.54
CA GLY A 81 5.18 34.20 13.97
C GLY A 81 4.31 34.73 12.83
N ASP A 82 4.23 36.05 12.68
CA ASP A 82 3.53 36.73 11.57
C ASP A 82 4.27 36.58 10.21
N GLY A 83 5.43 35.91 10.18
CA GLY A 83 6.26 35.68 8.99
C GLY A 83 6.21 34.24 8.48
N PRO A 84 6.52 33.99 7.19
CA PRO A 84 6.69 32.63 6.70
C PRO A 84 7.86 31.92 7.34
N PHE A 85 7.71 30.62 7.51
CA PHE A 85 8.77 29.75 7.98
C PHE A 85 9.04 28.67 6.94
N ILE A 86 10.27 28.60 6.45
CA ILE A 86 10.70 27.63 5.43
C ILE A 86 11.79 26.76 6.05
N ALA A 87 11.64 25.44 5.98
CA ALA A 87 12.78 24.54 6.04
C ALA A 87 13.13 24.13 4.62
N GLU A 88 14.31 24.50 4.14
CA GLU A 88 14.80 24.21 2.81
C GLU A 88 15.93 23.18 2.89
N VAL A 89 15.76 22.06 2.20
CA VAL A 89 16.76 20.98 2.14
C VAL A 89 17.28 20.88 0.72
N GLU A 90 18.53 21.30 0.51
CA GLU A 90 19.16 21.34 -0.80
C GLU A 90 19.60 19.95 -1.28
N SER A 91 19.79 19.82 -2.60
CA SER A 91 20.37 18.62 -3.22
C SER A 91 21.70 18.25 -2.56
N GLY A 92 21.83 16.97 -2.17
CA GLY A 92 23.04 16.46 -1.50
C GLY A 92 23.07 16.69 0.02
N ALA A 93 22.03 17.30 0.58
CA ALA A 93 21.81 17.42 2.01
C ALA A 93 20.82 16.38 2.54
N SER A 94 20.85 16.10 3.85
CA SER A 94 19.86 15.27 4.53
C SER A 94 19.28 15.96 5.78
N LEU A 95 17.99 15.75 6.06
CA LEU A 95 17.31 16.17 7.29
C LEU A 95 16.57 14.98 7.89
N THR A 96 17.01 14.53 9.06
CA THR A 96 16.33 13.47 9.81
C THR A 96 15.69 14.02 11.08
N VAL A 97 14.39 13.81 11.23
CA VAL A 97 13.59 14.13 12.41
C VAL A 97 13.17 12.82 13.07
N ASN A 98 13.68 12.55 14.27
CA ASN A 98 13.50 11.27 14.94
C ASN A 98 12.04 11.00 15.37
N GLU A 99 11.33 12.02 15.82
CA GLU A 99 9.98 11.91 16.34
C GLU A 99 8.96 12.53 15.39
N TYR A 100 8.72 13.84 15.48
CA TYR A 100 7.70 14.50 14.67
C TYR A 100 8.08 15.95 14.33
N GLY A 101 7.48 16.45 13.25
CA GLY A 101 7.55 17.84 12.81
C GLY A 101 6.21 18.55 12.95
N TRP A 102 6.26 19.81 13.38
CA TRP A 102 5.09 20.68 13.44
C TRP A 102 5.42 22.11 13.02
N ALA A 103 4.62 22.69 12.13
CA ALA A 103 4.69 24.09 11.75
C ALA A 103 3.35 24.82 11.94
N GLY A 104 3.34 25.84 12.80
CA GLY A 104 2.19 26.71 13.06
C GLY A 104 2.35 28.08 12.40
N ARG A 105 1.39 28.49 11.58
CA ARG A 105 1.53 29.61 10.63
C ARG A 105 0.57 30.77 10.90
N TYR A 106 1.11 31.99 11.03
CA TYR A 106 0.35 33.26 11.20
C TYR A 106 0.59 34.29 10.07
N GLY A 107 1.18 33.87 8.92
CA GLY A 107 1.44 34.72 7.74
C GLY A 107 1.61 33.94 6.42
N SER A 108 1.76 34.65 5.29
CA SER A 108 1.94 34.05 3.93
C SER A 108 3.37 33.58 3.64
N GLY A 109 3.55 32.45 2.93
CA GLY A 109 4.80 31.81 2.45
C GLY A 109 4.80 30.27 2.49
N ASN A 110 5.94 29.57 2.52
CA ASN A 110 5.97 28.08 2.43
C ASN A 110 6.17 27.42 3.81
N GLY A 111 6.14 26.08 3.90
CA GLY A 111 6.36 25.27 5.11
C GLY A 111 7.65 24.45 5.04
N LEU A 112 7.60 23.28 4.39
CA LEU A 112 8.77 22.45 4.06
C LEU A 112 9.02 22.53 2.55
N ILE A 113 10.26 22.83 2.15
CA ILE A 113 10.73 22.82 0.76
C ILE A 113 11.89 21.84 0.63
N VAL A 114 11.77 20.89 -0.30
CA VAL A 114 12.82 19.90 -0.60
C VAL A 114 13.29 20.12 -2.02
N ASN A 115 14.55 20.56 -2.15
CA ASN A 115 15.19 20.93 -3.42
C ASN A 115 16.24 19.89 -3.83
N GLY A 116 15.86 18.61 -3.83
CA GLY A 116 16.76 17.50 -4.21
C GLY A 116 17.38 16.72 -3.05
N GLY A 117 17.19 17.17 -1.81
CA GLY A 117 17.76 16.52 -0.61
C GLY A 117 16.94 15.34 -0.10
N GLU A 118 17.46 14.69 0.95
CA GLU A 118 16.77 13.60 1.66
C GLU A 118 16.11 14.12 2.94
N VAL A 119 14.83 13.82 3.16
CA VAL A 119 14.09 14.24 4.36
C VAL A 119 13.38 13.04 4.97
N ASN A 120 13.68 12.72 6.22
CA ASN A 120 13.14 11.55 6.90
C ASN A 120 12.48 11.93 8.23
N PHE A 121 11.19 11.65 8.39
CA PHE A 121 10.49 11.71 9.67
C PHE A 121 10.23 10.29 10.16
N MET A 122 10.89 9.89 11.25
CA MET A 122 11.01 8.47 11.65
C MET A 122 10.06 8.03 12.76
N GLY A 123 9.46 8.96 13.51
CA GLY A 123 8.72 8.64 14.72
C GLY A 123 7.25 8.34 14.50
N THR A 124 6.66 7.63 15.46
CA THR A 124 5.21 7.35 15.51
C THR A 124 4.48 8.48 16.22
N ALA A 125 3.61 9.20 15.50
CA ALA A 125 2.54 10.13 15.91
C ALA A 125 2.72 11.03 17.17
N THR A 126 2.27 12.29 17.05
CA THR A 126 1.97 13.17 18.20
C THR A 126 0.73 12.71 18.99
N ASP A 127 0.41 13.37 20.12
CA ASP A 127 -0.91 13.26 20.79
C ASP A 127 -2.12 13.48 19.84
N SER A 128 -1.89 14.08 18.65
CA SER A 128 -2.89 14.33 17.61
C SER A 128 -2.92 13.30 16.48
N GLY A 129 -2.06 12.27 16.53
CA GLY A 129 -2.00 11.20 15.53
C GLY A 129 -1.06 11.44 14.34
N ASN A 130 -0.46 12.63 14.21
CA ASN A 130 0.29 13.03 13.00
C ASN A 130 1.80 13.13 13.27
N VAL A 131 2.61 12.75 12.28
CA VAL A 131 4.09 12.77 12.28
C VAL A 131 4.62 14.05 11.66
N PHE A 132 3.98 14.54 10.61
CA PHE A 132 4.23 15.86 10.07
C PHE A 132 2.92 16.63 10.00
N GLN A 133 2.88 17.79 10.64
CA GLN A 133 1.68 18.62 10.64
C GLN A 133 1.98 20.07 10.38
N VAL A 134 1.17 20.68 9.52
CA VAL A 134 1.13 22.13 9.33
C VAL A 134 -0.24 22.66 9.72
N GLY A 135 -0.25 23.59 10.66
CA GLY A 135 -1.46 24.27 11.13
C GLY A 135 -1.44 25.73 10.73
N TYR A 136 -2.53 26.21 10.14
CA TYR A 136 -2.65 27.61 9.75
C TYR A 136 -3.71 28.33 10.55
N LYS A 137 -3.52 29.64 10.73
CA LYS A 137 -4.51 30.50 11.39
C LYS A 137 -4.63 31.85 10.69
N GLY A 138 -5.83 32.20 10.25
CA GLY A 138 -6.12 33.46 9.56
C GLY A 138 -6.39 33.26 8.06
N ALA A 139 -6.31 34.34 7.26
CA ALA A 139 -6.43 34.30 5.80
C ALA A 139 -5.01 34.36 5.18
N VAL A 140 -4.33 33.22 5.15
CA VAL A 140 -2.92 33.09 4.75
C VAL A 140 -2.79 32.18 3.53
N THR A 141 -1.77 32.39 2.69
CA THR A 141 -1.57 31.64 1.43
C THR A 141 -0.17 31.07 1.32
N GLY A 142 -0.03 29.78 0.99
CA GLY A 142 1.22 29.20 0.43
C GLY A 142 1.42 27.71 0.73
N ASN A 143 2.49 27.13 0.18
CA ASN A 143 2.72 25.67 0.19
C ASN A 143 3.05 25.18 1.61
N PHE A 144 2.35 24.16 2.13
CA PHE A 144 2.82 23.51 3.35
C PHE A 144 3.92 22.50 3.06
N LEU A 145 3.86 21.88 1.88
CA LEU A 145 4.84 20.93 1.37
C LEU A 145 5.15 21.25 -0.10
N GLU A 146 6.43 21.45 -0.40
CA GLU A 146 6.94 21.67 -1.75
C GLU A 146 8.12 20.72 -1.98
N ILE A 147 8.00 19.83 -2.97
CA ILE A 147 9.03 18.85 -3.31
C ILE A 147 9.43 19.05 -4.77
N ASN A 148 10.62 19.57 -4.98
CA ASN A 148 11.18 19.87 -6.30
C ASN A 148 12.16 18.78 -6.78
N GLY A 149 12.42 17.77 -5.94
CA GLY A 149 13.34 16.66 -6.17
C GLY A 149 13.78 16.02 -4.86
N GLY A 150 14.54 14.92 -4.93
CA GLY A 150 15.07 14.22 -3.75
C GLY A 150 14.09 13.19 -3.21
N HIS A 151 14.32 12.72 -1.98
CA HIS A 151 13.48 11.70 -1.34
C HIS A 151 12.95 12.24 -0.01
N THR A 152 11.63 12.22 0.17
CA THR A 152 10.98 12.57 1.43
C THR A 152 10.23 11.35 1.94
N PHE A 153 10.54 10.88 3.14
CA PHE A 153 9.84 9.78 3.79
C PHE A 153 9.24 10.22 5.13
N ILE A 154 7.97 9.88 5.35
CA ILE A 154 7.23 10.21 6.57
C ILE A 154 6.60 8.93 7.12
N ASN A 155 7.10 8.49 8.28
CA ASN A 155 6.67 7.24 8.92
C ASN A 155 5.38 7.41 9.76
N GLY A 156 4.29 7.83 9.13
CA GLY A 156 2.98 8.02 9.75
C GLY A 156 2.20 9.16 9.10
N ASN A 157 1.12 9.60 9.76
CA ASN A 157 0.17 10.52 9.14
C ASN A 157 0.75 11.91 8.90
N VAL A 158 0.48 12.45 7.71
CA VAL A 158 0.73 13.83 7.31
C VAL A 158 -0.57 14.60 7.39
N ARG A 159 -0.53 15.80 7.98
CA ARG A 159 -1.73 16.63 8.09
C ARG A 159 -1.48 18.11 7.85
N CYS A 160 -2.18 18.67 6.87
CA CYS A 160 -2.49 20.10 6.82
C CYS A 160 -3.89 20.30 7.38
N ALA A 161 -4.06 21.15 8.38
CA ALA A 161 -5.38 21.46 8.94
C ALA A 161 -5.56 22.95 9.24
N GLU A 162 -6.60 23.53 8.66
CA GLU A 162 -6.95 24.93 8.86
C GLU A 162 -8.42 25.13 9.23
N TRP A 163 -8.67 26.31 9.83
CA TRP A 163 -10.00 26.81 10.16
C TRP A 163 -10.14 28.24 9.57
N GLY A 164 -11.04 28.45 8.62
CA GLY A 164 -11.31 29.76 7.99
C GLY A 164 -10.86 29.86 6.52
N ALA A 165 -10.62 31.09 6.03
CA ALA A 165 -10.41 31.41 4.60
C ALA A 165 -8.94 31.31 4.12
N ALA A 166 -8.13 30.43 4.70
CA ALA A 166 -6.74 30.28 4.27
C ALA A 166 -6.63 29.36 3.04
N THR A 167 -5.52 29.51 2.31
CA THR A 167 -5.19 28.74 1.11
C THR A 167 -3.89 27.98 1.34
N ALA A 168 -3.98 26.68 1.49
CA ALA A 168 -2.83 25.79 1.59
C ALA A 168 -2.57 25.11 0.25
N ALA A 169 -1.31 24.75 0.00
CA ALA A 169 -0.97 23.98 -1.19
C ALA A 169 0.07 22.89 -0.94
N ILE A 170 -0.05 21.81 -1.70
CA ILE A 170 1.03 20.85 -1.95
C ILE A 170 1.50 21.06 -3.39
N THR A 171 2.81 21.19 -3.57
CA THR A 171 3.42 21.27 -4.90
C THR A 171 4.49 20.20 -5.03
N MET A 172 4.46 19.44 -6.12
CA MET A 172 5.52 18.51 -6.45
C MET A 172 5.88 18.60 -7.92
N THR A 173 7.16 18.85 -8.23
CA THR A 173 7.66 18.91 -9.61
C THR A 173 8.59 17.75 -9.96
N GLY A 174 9.03 16.98 -8.96
CA GLY A 174 9.96 15.86 -9.10
C GLY A 174 10.29 15.24 -7.73
N GLY A 175 11.09 14.17 -7.73
CA GLY A 175 11.49 13.47 -6.50
C GLY A 175 10.48 12.42 -6.06
N GLU A 176 10.60 11.97 -4.81
CA GLU A 176 9.76 10.95 -4.19
C GLU A 176 9.22 11.43 -2.83
N LEU A 177 7.95 11.12 -2.57
CA LEU A 177 7.28 11.32 -1.29
C LEU A 177 6.64 10.00 -0.85
N GLY A 178 7.21 9.34 0.15
CA GLY A 178 6.64 8.16 0.79
C GLY A 178 5.96 8.51 2.11
N VAL A 179 4.73 8.07 2.32
CA VAL A 179 3.95 8.27 3.56
C VAL A 179 3.46 6.91 4.07
N ASN A 180 3.99 6.45 5.20
CA ASN A 180 3.56 5.21 5.86
C ASN A 180 2.35 5.47 6.78
N GLY A 181 1.27 5.95 6.19
CA GLY A 181 0.05 6.38 6.88
C GLY A 181 -0.81 7.22 5.94
N ASP A 182 -1.66 8.05 6.51
CA ASP A 182 -2.56 8.89 5.73
C ASP A 182 -1.96 10.25 5.40
N PHE A 183 -2.32 10.78 4.24
CA PHE A 183 -2.04 12.15 3.84
C PHE A 183 -3.33 12.97 3.85
N TYR A 184 -3.46 13.89 4.80
CA TYR A 184 -4.65 14.70 4.99
C TYR A 184 -4.39 16.18 4.64
N GLY A 185 -4.90 16.63 3.49
CA GLY A 185 -4.94 18.04 3.12
C GLY A 185 -6.29 18.68 3.44
N GLN A 186 -6.36 19.56 4.45
CA GLN A 186 -7.59 20.29 4.79
C GLN A 186 -7.33 21.79 4.98
N SER A 187 -8.01 22.62 4.19
CA SER A 187 -7.86 24.09 4.20
C SER A 187 -9.18 24.80 3.82
N GLY A 188 -9.23 26.13 3.99
CA GLY A 188 -10.30 26.94 3.40
C GLY A 188 -10.36 26.77 1.87
N VAL A 189 -9.18 26.79 1.23
CA VAL A 189 -8.95 26.40 -0.17
C VAL A 189 -7.67 25.56 -0.21
N MET A 190 -7.80 24.27 -0.50
CA MET A 190 -6.65 23.39 -0.69
C MET A 190 -6.29 23.30 -2.18
N THR A 191 -5.04 23.58 -2.53
CA THR A 191 -4.55 23.41 -3.91
C THR A 191 -3.49 22.31 -3.97
N THR A 192 -3.67 21.35 -4.87
CA THR A 192 -2.69 20.30 -5.13
C THR A 192 -2.14 20.49 -6.54
N ASN A 193 -0.83 20.64 -6.69
CA ASN A 193 -0.17 20.83 -7.98
C ASN A 193 0.95 19.81 -8.14
N ILE A 194 0.64 18.68 -8.78
CA ILE A 194 1.61 17.62 -9.06
C ILE A 194 1.91 17.66 -10.56
N SER A 195 3.16 17.96 -10.92
CA SER A 195 3.61 18.01 -12.32
C SER A 195 4.71 17.01 -12.64
N GLY A 196 5.19 16.27 -11.64
CA GLY A 196 6.24 15.28 -11.75
C GLY A 196 6.58 14.69 -10.38
N GLY A 197 7.40 13.64 -10.37
CA GLY A 197 7.73 12.93 -9.14
C GLY A 197 6.75 11.82 -8.80
N HIS A 198 7.04 11.12 -7.71
CA HIS A 198 6.29 9.96 -7.24
C HIS A 198 5.81 10.20 -5.80
N ILE A 199 4.49 10.20 -5.61
CA ILE A 199 3.87 10.19 -4.29
C ILE A 199 3.33 8.78 -4.05
N ASP A 200 3.73 8.18 -2.93
CA ASP A 200 3.28 6.87 -2.46
C ASP A 200 2.73 7.01 -1.03
N VAL A 201 1.42 6.84 -0.88
CA VAL A 201 0.71 6.92 0.40
C VAL A 201 0.11 5.56 0.75
N GLN A 202 0.60 4.96 1.82
CA GLN A 202 0.20 3.61 2.24
C GLN A 202 -1.21 3.57 2.86
N GLY A 203 -1.73 4.72 3.29
CA GLY A 203 -3.12 4.87 3.72
C GLY A 203 -3.93 5.72 2.75
N SER A 204 -4.70 6.63 3.31
CA SER A 204 -5.63 7.49 2.60
C SER A 204 -4.96 8.78 2.11
N PHE A 205 -5.07 9.12 0.82
CA PHE A 205 -4.67 10.42 0.27
C PHE A 205 -5.89 11.31 0.05
N TRP A 206 -6.04 12.32 0.91
CA TRP A 206 -7.24 13.16 0.97
C TRP A 206 -6.95 14.62 0.67
N ILE A 207 -7.80 15.21 -0.18
CA ILE A 207 -7.82 16.65 -0.43
C ILE A 207 -9.22 17.17 -0.12
N LYS A 208 -9.32 18.06 0.88
CA LYS A 208 -10.58 18.62 1.37
C LYS A 208 -10.59 20.15 1.45
N GLN A 209 -11.71 20.72 0.98
CA GLN A 209 -12.16 22.09 1.23
C GLN A 209 -13.01 22.15 2.52
N TRP A 210 -12.82 23.15 3.38
CA TRP A 210 -13.64 23.31 4.58
C TRP A 210 -14.94 24.08 4.31
N SER A 211 -16.07 23.40 4.50
CA SER A 211 -17.44 23.67 4.01
C SER A 211 -18.19 24.92 4.53
N GLY A 212 -17.49 25.96 5.00
CA GLY A 212 -18.13 27.13 5.60
C GLY A 212 -18.33 28.35 4.69
N GLN A 213 -17.68 28.40 3.52
CA GLN A 213 -17.52 29.65 2.75
C GLN A 213 -17.87 29.57 1.26
N GLY A 214 -18.19 28.39 0.72
CA GLY A 214 -18.53 28.21 -0.71
C GLY A 214 -17.33 28.36 -1.65
N ASP A 215 -16.11 28.23 -1.13
CA ASP A 215 -14.90 28.18 -1.95
C ASP A 215 -14.69 26.77 -2.52
N THR A 216 -13.84 26.64 -3.55
CA THR A 216 -13.55 25.37 -4.23
C THR A 216 -12.06 25.09 -4.19
N ALA A 217 -11.69 23.89 -3.74
CA ALA A 217 -10.32 23.39 -3.80
C ALA A 217 -9.94 23.02 -5.24
N GLU A 218 -8.64 23.04 -5.56
CA GLU A 218 -8.12 22.68 -6.89
C GLU A 218 -7.14 21.52 -6.77
N ALA A 219 -7.28 20.49 -7.58
CA ALA A 219 -6.36 19.36 -7.63
C ALA A 219 -5.88 19.12 -9.07
N ASN A 220 -4.66 19.58 -9.37
CA ASN A 220 -4.04 19.55 -10.69
C ASN A 220 -2.95 18.48 -10.75
N PHE A 221 -3.18 17.46 -11.58
CA PHE A 221 -2.23 16.38 -11.85
C PHE A 221 -1.78 16.44 -13.30
N THR A 222 -0.71 17.17 -13.55
CA THR A 222 -0.16 17.45 -14.90
C THR A 222 0.99 16.54 -15.31
N GLY A 223 1.37 15.62 -14.43
CA GLY A 223 2.45 14.66 -14.60
C GLY A 223 2.75 13.96 -13.28
N GLY A 224 3.73 13.05 -13.27
CA GLY A 224 4.08 12.28 -12.08
C GLY A 224 3.16 11.09 -11.83
N LEU A 225 3.53 10.30 -10.83
CA LEU A 225 2.77 9.16 -10.31
C LEU A 225 2.29 9.52 -8.90
N THR A 226 0.99 9.42 -8.64
CA THR A 226 0.44 9.58 -7.30
C THR A 226 -0.38 8.35 -6.98
N GLU A 227 0.05 7.59 -5.99
CA GLU A 227 -0.62 6.38 -5.54
C GLU A 227 -0.98 6.46 -4.07
N ALA A 228 -2.15 5.91 -3.76
CA ALA A 228 -2.65 5.78 -2.41
C ALA A 228 -3.37 4.43 -2.25
N TYR A 229 -3.47 3.92 -1.03
CA TYR A 229 -4.37 2.80 -0.75
C TYR A 229 -5.81 3.22 -1.06
N ASP A 230 -6.25 4.29 -0.41
CA ASP A 230 -7.49 4.99 -0.71
C ASP A 230 -7.20 6.39 -1.24
N PHE A 231 -7.50 6.62 -2.50
CA PHE A 231 -7.38 7.93 -3.12
C PHE A 231 -8.74 8.62 -3.03
N GLN A 232 -8.85 9.71 -2.26
CA GLN A 232 -10.12 10.41 -2.09
C GLN A 232 -10.03 11.88 -2.51
N LEU A 233 -10.89 12.23 -3.46
CA LEU A 233 -11.14 13.59 -3.85
C LEU A 233 -12.46 14.04 -3.21
N SER A 234 -12.40 15.16 -2.49
CA SER A 234 -13.57 15.84 -1.93
C SER A 234 -14.33 15.18 -0.77
N PRO A 235 -13.67 14.59 0.24
CA PRO A 235 -14.38 13.93 1.34
C PRO A 235 -15.19 14.93 2.20
N ASN A 236 -16.37 14.51 2.66
CA ASN A 236 -17.20 15.18 3.67
C ASN A 236 -17.66 16.63 3.33
N ASN A 237 -18.55 16.79 2.34
CA ASN A 237 -19.17 18.05 1.89
C ASN A 237 -18.20 19.11 1.34
N ALA A 238 -17.20 18.73 0.54
CA ALA A 238 -16.25 19.68 -0.05
C ALA A 238 -16.55 19.96 -1.53
N ASN A 239 -16.16 21.14 -2.01
CA ASN A 239 -16.10 21.42 -3.44
C ASN A 239 -14.65 21.25 -3.92
N VAL A 240 -14.42 20.38 -4.90
CA VAL A 240 -13.08 20.16 -5.49
C VAL A 240 -13.18 20.13 -7.01
N ASN A 241 -12.37 20.96 -7.66
CA ASN A 241 -12.12 20.88 -9.09
C ASN A 241 -10.82 20.11 -9.33
N THR A 242 -10.94 18.92 -9.92
CA THR A 242 -9.81 18.07 -10.26
C THR A 242 -9.54 18.15 -11.75
N THR A 243 -8.28 18.39 -12.13
CA THR A 243 -7.80 18.29 -13.51
C THR A 243 -6.68 17.28 -13.59
N VAL A 244 -6.86 16.27 -14.44
CA VAL A 244 -5.83 15.29 -14.78
C VAL A 244 -5.41 15.52 -16.22
N ASN A 245 -4.14 15.86 -16.43
CA ASN A 245 -3.58 16.16 -17.74
C ASN A 245 -2.15 15.61 -17.84
N GLY A 246 -2.03 14.28 -17.89
CA GLY A 246 -0.77 13.56 -18.04
C GLY A 246 -0.27 12.88 -16.77
N GLY A 247 -0.92 13.12 -15.62
CA GLY A 247 -0.68 12.38 -14.38
C GLY A 247 -1.12 10.91 -14.47
N TYR A 248 -0.46 10.06 -13.70
CA TYR A 248 -0.90 8.69 -13.42
C TYR A 248 -1.35 8.62 -11.96
N LEU A 249 -2.64 8.43 -11.74
CA LEU A 249 -3.23 8.32 -10.40
C LEU A 249 -3.63 6.87 -10.14
N ARG A 250 -3.26 6.35 -8.97
CA ARG A 250 -3.60 4.99 -8.58
C ARG A 250 -4.28 4.94 -7.21
N GLY A 251 -5.44 4.30 -7.15
CA GLY A 251 -6.08 3.87 -5.91
C GLY A 251 -5.95 2.36 -5.78
N SER A 252 -5.03 1.88 -4.95
CA SER A 252 -4.72 0.45 -4.84
C SER A 252 -5.89 -0.38 -4.29
N ASP A 253 -6.78 0.22 -3.49
CA ASP A 253 -8.07 -0.35 -3.10
C ASP A 253 -9.20 0.46 -3.73
N THR A 254 -9.30 1.74 -3.34
CA THR A 254 -10.36 2.61 -3.83
C THR A 254 -9.82 3.92 -4.40
N PHE A 255 -10.37 4.34 -5.54
CA PHE A 255 -10.35 5.72 -6.00
C PHE A 255 -11.76 6.27 -5.87
N MET A 256 -11.95 7.25 -5.00
CA MET A 256 -13.26 7.77 -4.62
C MET A 256 -13.38 9.26 -4.91
N ILE A 257 -14.54 9.65 -5.44
CA ILE A 257 -14.98 11.04 -5.56
C ILE A 257 -16.32 11.17 -4.83
N THR A 258 -16.32 11.73 -3.62
CA THR A 258 -17.57 11.93 -2.87
C THR A 258 -18.17 13.29 -3.19
N THR A 259 -19.47 13.37 -3.50
CA THR A 259 -20.13 14.62 -3.91
C THR A 259 -21.14 15.13 -2.90
N GLU A 260 -20.80 15.07 -1.62
CA GLU A 260 -21.52 15.90 -0.65
C GLU A 260 -21.30 17.44 -0.91
N GLY A 261 -20.48 17.83 -1.90
CA GLY A 261 -20.41 19.19 -2.49
C GLY A 261 -20.16 19.15 -4.01
N ASP A 262 -20.24 20.31 -4.70
CA ASP A 262 -20.07 20.41 -6.17
C ASP A 262 -18.63 20.09 -6.58
N CYS A 263 -18.46 19.03 -7.38
CA CYS A 263 -17.15 18.54 -7.79
C CYS A 263 -17.04 18.43 -9.31
N THR A 264 -15.85 18.73 -9.85
CA THR A 264 -15.56 18.49 -11.27
C THR A 264 -14.36 17.58 -11.44
N LEU A 265 -14.45 16.60 -12.34
CA LEU A 265 -13.32 15.80 -12.81
C LEU A 265 -13.08 16.06 -14.29
N ASP A 266 -12.07 16.87 -14.60
CA ASP A 266 -11.61 17.12 -15.97
C ASP A 266 -10.42 16.20 -16.29
N LEU A 267 -10.71 15.05 -16.90
CA LEU A 267 -9.72 14.07 -17.34
C LEU A 267 -9.25 14.39 -18.76
N LEU A 268 -8.48 15.47 -18.90
CA LEU A 268 -8.00 15.97 -20.21
C LEU A 268 -7.05 15.00 -20.89
N SER A 269 -6.13 14.40 -20.13
CA SER A 269 -5.22 13.32 -20.54
C SER A 269 -4.68 12.61 -19.29
N GLY A 270 -4.03 11.46 -19.42
CA GLY A 270 -3.48 10.71 -18.28
C GLY A 270 -4.33 9.50 -17.89
N VAL A 271 -4.03 8.93 -16.73
CA VAL A 271 -4.59 7.64 -16.29
C VAL A 271 -5.08 7.73 -14.86
N ILE A 272 -6.27 7.20 -14.61
CA ILE A 272 -6.73 6.78 -13.28
C ILE A 272 -6.80 5.26 -13.30
N ASP A 273 -6.16 4.59 -12.35
CA ASP A 273 -6.08 3.13 -12.25
C ASP A 273 -6.51 2.73 -10.83
N ALA A 274 -7.61 2.00 -10.71
CA ALA A 274 -8.17 1.67 -9.41
C ALA A 274 -8.61 0.21 -9.34
N THR A 275 -8.52 -0.42 -8.17
CA THR A 275 -9.23 -1.68 -7.96
C THR A 275 -10.73 -1.41 -7.94
N ILE A 276 -11.16 -0.39 -7.20
CA ILE A 276 -12.53 0.09 -7.18
C ILE A 276 -12.56 1.58 -7.52
N PHE A 277 -13.26 1.95 -8.59
CA PHE A 277 -13.60 3.34 -8.84
C PHE A 277 -14.99 3.62 -8.28
N ARG A 278 -15.07 4.57 -7.34
CA ARG A 278 -16.32 5.00 -6.71
C ARG A 278 -16.56 6.48 -6.95
N TYR A 279 -17.82 6.81 -7.18
CA TYR A 279 -18.29 8.17 -7.00
C TYR A 279 -19.67 8.12 -6.36
N ASP A 280 -19.96 9.13 -5.54
CA ASP A 280 -21.19 9.21 -4.74
C ASP A 280 -21.89 10.51 -5.12
N GLU A 281 -23.14 10.44 -5.59
CA GLU A 281 -24.02 11.59 -5.88
C GLU A 281 -24.94 11.87 -4.69
N ALA A 282 -24.66 12.90 -3.90
CA ALA A 282 -25.57 13.33 -2.83
C ALA A 282 -26.76 14.11 -3.42
N VAL A 283 -27.96 13.94 -2.87
CA VAL A 283 -29.31 14.33 -3.39
C VAL A 283 -29.47 15.81 -3.84
N ASP A 284 -28.51 16.71 -3.59
CA ASP A 284 -28.56 18.14 -3.92
C ASP A 284 -27.27 18.72 -4.57
N ASN A 285 -26.27 17.91 -4.93
CA ASN A 285 -24.98 18.37 -5.48
C ASN A 285 -24.72 17.85 -6.89
N THR A 286 -23.80 18.49 -7.62
CA THR A 286 -23.45 18.07 -8.99
C THR A 286 -22.03 17.48 -9.05
N LEU A 287 -21.90 16.24 -9.54
CA LEU A 287 -20.66 15.75 -10.12
C LEU A 287 -20.66 16.07 -11.62
N THR A 288 -19.67 16.82 -12.11
CA THR A 288 -19.48 16.98 -13.55
C THR A 288 -18.17 16.34 -13.97
N THR A 289 -18.25 15.33 -14.83
CA THR A 289 -17.07 14.66 -15.36
C THR A 289 -16.91 14.98 -16.85
N SER A 290 -15.70 15.38 -17.23
CA SER A 290 -15.31 15.63 -18.61
C SER A 290 -14.18 14.69 -19.00
N LEU A 291 -14.42 13.83 -19.97
CA LEU A 291 -13.46 12.82 -20.43
C LEU A 291 -12.81 13.29 -21.73
N GLY A 292 -11.59 13.82 -21.65
CA GLY A 292 -10.77 14.14 -22.82
C GLY A 292 -10.09 12.90 -23.40
N GLU A 293 -8.77 12.98 -23.56
CA GLU A 293 -7.94 11.85 -24.01
C GLU A 293 -7.51 10.93 -22.87
N GLY A 294 -7.93 11.22 -21.64
CA GLY A 294 -7.57 10.38 -20.50
C GLY A 294 -8.44 9.13 -20.39
N ILE A 295 -8.00 8.22 -19.54
CA ILE A 295 -8.60 6.90 -19.38
C ILE A 295 -8.70 6.55 -17.91
N ILE A 296 -9.80 5.90 -17.55
CA ILE A 296 -10.01 5.30 -16.23
C ILE A 296 -10.03 3.79 -16.43
N TYR A 297 -9.14 3.10 -15.72
CA TYR A 297 -9.17 1.66 -15.53
C TYR A 297 -9.71 1.38 -14.13
N ALA A 298 -10.68 0.47 -14.04
CA ALA A 298 -11.18 0.00 -12.75
C ALA A 298 -11.49 -1.49 -12.82
N ASP A 299 -11.07 -2.28 -11.84
CA ASP A 299 -11.48 -3.69 -11.80
C ASP A 299 -12.98 -3.79 -11.48
N ARG A 300 -13.49 -2.84 -10.69
CA ARG A 300 -14.93 -2.65 -10.42
C ARG A 300 -15.31 -1.17 -10.37
N PHE A 301 -16.57 -0.90 -10.70
CA PHE A 301 -17.24 0.37 -10.42
C PHE A 301 -18.26 0.14 -9.29
N GLY A 302 -18.38 1.07 -8.35
CA GLY A 302 -19.33 0.95 -7.24
C GLY A 302 -19.90 2.29 -6.78
N TYR A 303 -21.07 2.23 -6.15
CA TYR A 303 -21.83 3.35 -5.57
C TYR A 303 -22.00 3.17 -4.05
N ASP A 304 -22.05 4.25 -3.28
CA ASP A 304 -22.31 4.20 -1.84
C ASP A 304 -23.81 4.46 -1.58
N ALA A 305 -24.56 3.42 -1.25
CA ALA A 305 -25.92 3.63 -0.73
C ALA A 305 -25.80 4.13 0.72
N GLU A 306 -26.26 5.35 1.00
CA GLU A 306 -26.27 6.07 2.29
C GLU A 306 -26.69 5.27 3.55
N GLU A 307 -27.07 3.99 3.45
CA GLU A 307 -27.62 3.18 4.54
C GLU A 307 -26.59 2.28 5.28
N TYR A 308 -25.34 2.14 4.84
CA TYR A 308 -24.37 1.20 5.48
C TYR A 308 -22.95 1.77 5.71
N PRO A 309 -22.68 2.40 6.87
CA PRO A 309 -21.36 2.98 7.20
C PRO A 309 -20.30 1.95 7.65
N ASN A 310 -20.51 0.66 7.41
CA ASN A 310 -19.49 -0.37 7.62
C ASN A 310 -18.84 -0.66 6.28
N TYR A 311 -17.53 -0.92 6.29
CA TYR A 311 -16.61 -1.14 5.15
C TYR A 311 -17.02 -2.28 4.15
N ASP A 312 -18.24 -2.81 4.27
CA ASP A 312 -18.87 -3.90 3.51
C ASP A 312 -20.24 -3.50 2.93
N ALA A 313 -20.55 -2.22 2.76
CA ALA A 313 -21.69 -1.80 1.95
C ALA A 313 -21.55 -2.42 0.56
N GLU A 314 -22.56 -3.20 0.15
CA GLU A 314 -22.54 -4.09 -1.01
C GLU A 314 -21.95 -3.41 -2.25
N LEU A 315 -20.69 -3.74 -2.56
CA LEU A 315 -20.14 -3.60 -3.91
C LEU A 315 -20.92 -4.56 -4.81
N THR A 316 -22.13 -4.17 -5.17
CA THR A 316 -22.80 -4.76 -6.31
C THR A 316 -21.97 -4.37 -7.53
N ASP A 317 -21.79 -5.28 -8.49
CA ASP A 317 -21.26 -4.94 -9.83
C ASP A 317 -22.28 -4.05 -10.58
N ASP A 318 -22.92 -3.10 -9.90
CA ASP A 318 -23.99 -2.28 -10.42
C ASP A 318 -23.39 -1.08 -11.15
N TYR A 319 -22.81 -1.37 -12.31
CA TYR A 319 -22.37 -0.38 -13.28
C TYR A 319 -23.54 0.37 -13.93
N SER A 320 -24.80 0.11 -13.54
CA SER A 320 -25.96 0.79 -14.12
C SER A 320 -26.01 2.28 -13.79
N ASP A 321 -25.47 2.69 -12.64
CA ASP A 321 -25.38 4.10 -12.25
C ASP A 321 -24.38 4.86 -13.13
N VAL A 322 -23.17 4.30 -13.35
CA VAL A 322 -22.17 4.88 -14.27
C VAL A 322 -22.77 5.10 -15.66
N VAL A 323 -23.56 4.13 -16.14
CA VAL A 323 -24.17 4.25 -17.45
C VAL A 323 -25.35 5.22 -17.45
N GLY A 324 -26.12 5.27 -16.36
CA GLY A 324 -27.15 6.28 -16.11
C GLY A 324 -26.58 7.69 -16.28
N ASP A 325 -25.47 7.98 -15.62
CA ASP A 325 -24.83 9.30 -15.64
C ASP A 325 -24.23 9.68 -16.99
N ILE A 326 -23.75 8.70 -17.76
CA ILE A 326 -23.38 8.91 -19.16
C ILE A 326 -24.60 9.29 -20.01
N VAL A 327 -25.74 8.64 -19.77
CA VAL A 327 -26.98 8.88 -20.53
C VAL A 327 -27.63 10.21 -20.14
N ASP A 328 -27.60 10.56 -18.85
CA ASP A 328 -28.15 11.79 -18.30
C ASP A 328 -27.23 13.00 -18.55
N GLY A 329 -25.97 12.75 -18.87
CA GLY A 329 -25.01 13.73 -19.39
C GLY A 329 -24.08 14.34 -18.33
N ASP A 330 -24.06 13.75 -17.14
CA ASP A 330 -23.19 14.13 -16.02
C ASP A 330 -21.74 13.67 -16.28
N ILE A 331 -21.58 12.59 -17.06
CA ILE A 331 -20.31 12.19 -17.67
C ILE A 331 -20.34 12.56 -19.16
N ALA A 332 -19.58 13.60 -19.51
CA ALA A 332 -19.53 14.16 -20.85
C ALA A 332 -18.18 13.89 -21.55
N PRO A 333 -18.19 13.78 -22.89
CA PRO A 333 -16.95 13.76 -23.67
C PRO A 333 -16.30 15.16 -23.68
N GLY A 334 -14.97 15.19 -23.71
CA GLY A 334 -14.18 16.41 -23.49
C GLY A 334 -14.13 17.36 -24.69
N ALA A 335 -14.32 16.86 -25.92
CA ALA A 335 -14.41 17.69 -27.12
C ALA A 335 -15.76 17.55 -27.84
N SER A 336 -16.20 18.64 -28.49
CA SER A 336 -17.47 18.67 -29.24
C SER A 336 -17.45 17.67 -30.40
N GLY A 337 -18.14 16.54 -30.22
CA GLY A 337 -18.29 15.48 -31.22
C GLY A 337 -17.54 14.19 -30.89
N ASP A 338 -16.84 14.14 -29.77
CA ASP A 338 -16.32 12.89 -29.20
C ASP A 338 -17.47 12.13 -28.51
N ASP A 339 -17.36 10.81 -28.42
CA ASP A 339 -18.34 9.92 -27.76
C ASP A 339 -17.76 9.42 -26.42
N VAL A 340 -18.62 9.01 -25.49
CA VAL A 340 -18.19 8.32 -24.26
C VAL A 340 -18.17 6.81 -24.50
N TYR A 341 -17.09 6.17 -24.06
CA TYR A 341 -16.87 4.73 -24.15
C TYR A 341 -16.79 4.13 -22.76
N PHE A 342 -17.61 3.09 -22.53
CA PHE A 342 -17.57 2.28 -21.33
C PHE A 342 -17.52 0.82 -21.73
N ALA A 343 -16.40 0.16 -21.41
CA ALA A 343 -16.05 -1.13 -21.98
C ALA A 343 -15.59 -2.10 -20.91
N TYR A 344 -16.12 -3.32 -20.97
CA TYR A 344 -15.70 -4.42 -20.10
C TYR A 344 -14.72 -5.32 -20.85
N TYR A 345 -13.54 -5.49 -20.27
CA TYR A 345 -12.46 -6.31 -20.77
C TYR A 345 -12.42 -7.63 -19.98
N PRO A 346 -13.01 -8.71 -20.51
CA PRO A 346 -13.00 -9.99 -19.83
C PRO A 346 -11.62 -10.60 -19.83
N GLU A 347 -11.30 -11.28 -18.74
CA GLU A 347 -10.25 -12.25 -18.61
C GLU A 347 -10.50 -13.32 -19.67
N SER A 348 -9.46 -13.58 -20.46
CA SER A 348 -9.47 -14.70 -21.38
C SER A 348 -8.51 -15.76 -20.85
N ALA A 349 -8.83 -17.03 -21.11
CA ALA A 349 -8.20 -18.24 -20.55
C ALA A 349 -6.70 -18.49 -20.85
N GLU A 350 -5.88 -17.44 -20.97
CA GLU A 350 -4.46 -17.46 -21.30
C GLU A 350 -3.62 -16.68 -20.28
N GLY A 351 -4.04 -16.59 -19.00
CA GLY A 351 -3.27 -15.93 -17.93
C GLY A 351 -3.19 -14.41 -18.05
N ARG A 352 -4.16 -13.77 -18.69
CA ARG A 352 -4.19 -12.30 -18.87
C ARG A 352 -4.51 -11.60 -17.54
N SER A 353 -4.40 -10.27 -17.50
CA SER A 353 -4.84 -9.47 -16.35
C SER A 353 -6.26 -9.83 -15.93
N ASP A 354 -6.57 -9.65 -14.65
CA ASP A 354 -7.92 -9.75 -14.09
C ASP A 354 -8.94 -8.98 -14.94
N ASP A 355 -10.20 -9.39 -14.87
CA ASP A 355 -11.35 -8.65 -15.42
C ASP A 355 -11.27 -7.16 -15.05
N PHE A 356 -11.47 -6.27 -16.02
CA PHE A 356 -11.54 -4.84 -15.72
C PHE A 356 -12.46 -4.07 -16.67
N TYR A 357 -12.79 -2.86 -16.26
CA TYR A 357 -13.59 -1.90 -16.98
C TYR A 357 -12.73 -0.71 -17.40
N VAL A 358 -13.12 -0.10 -18.52
CA VAL A 358 -12.51 1.12 -19.05
C VAL A 358 -13.58 2.17 -19.30
N LEU A 359 -13.34 3.39 -18.80
CA LEU A 359 -14.11 4.58 -19.13
C LEU A 359 -13.20 5.62 -19.81
N SER A 360 -13.60 6.12 -20.98
CA SER A 360 -12.85 7.14 -21.73
C SER A 360 -13.75 7.96 -22.65
N GLY A 361 -13.32 9.19 -22.97
CA GLY A 361 -13.96 10.06 -23.95
C GLY A 361 -13.46 9.87 -25.38
N LYS A 362 -12.56 8.91 -25.60
CA LYS A 362 -12.12 8.47 -26.92
C LYS A 362 -12.11 6.95 -26.96
N GLU A 363 -12.16 6.38 -28.18
CA GLU A 363 -12.18 4.93 -28.36
C GLU A 363 -11.00 4.27 -27.61
N PRO A 364 -11.26 3.52 -26.53
CA PRO A 364 -10.20 2.92 -25.76
C PRO A 364 -9.74 1.68 -26.52
N ALA A 365 -8.67 1.79 -27.29
CA ALA A 365 -8.01 0.66 -27.91
C ALA A 365 -6.89 0.15 -26.98
N ALA A 366 -7.24 -0.27 -25.76
CA ALA A 366 -6.26 -0.72 -24.77
C ALA A 366 -5.80 -2.16 -25.05
N ALA A 367 -4.48 -2.39 -25.07
CA ALA A 367 -3.88 -3.72 -25.12
C ALA A 367 -3.66 -4.28 -23.71
N GLN A 368 -3.77 -5.60 -23.54
CA GLN A 368 -3.55 -6.26 -22.25
C GLN A 368 -2.23 -7.02 -22.24
N ALA A 369 -1.52 -6.98 -21.12
CA ALA A 369 -0.37 -7.84 -20.87
C ALA A 369 -0.72 -9.34 -21.02
N VAL A 370 0.18 -10.11 -21.66
CA VAL A 370 0.07 -11.56 -21.82
C VAL A 370 1.31 -12.29 -21.33
N SER A 371 2.51 -11.74 -21.54
CA SER A 371 3.75 -12.30 -21.01
C SER A 371 4.77 -11.21 -20.72
N PRO A 372 5.48 -11.26 -19.58
CA PRO A 372 5.11 -12.10 -18.45
C PRO A 372 3.77 -11.62 -17.91
N TYR A 373 2.98 -12.52 -17.34
CA TYR A 373 1.64 -12.18 -16.85
C TYR A 373 1.73 -10.96 -15.92
N ASP A 374 0.70 -10.11 -15.93
CA ASP A 374 0.67 -9.05 -14.92
C ASP A 374 0.70 -9.70 -13.54
N GLU A 375 1.45 -9.10 -12.62
CA GLU A 375 1.68 -9.66 -11.30
C GLU A 375 2.33 -11.06 -11.29
N GLN A 376 2.95 -11.48 -12.41
CA GLN A 376 3.62 -12.78 -12.47
C GLN A 376 4.74 -12.82 -11.44
N LYS A 377 4.56 -13.73 -10.49
CA LYS A 377 5.43 -13.88 -9.32
C LYS A 377 6.87 -14.20 -9.71
N TYR A 378 7.15 -15.01 -10.76
CA TYR A 378 8.54 -15.32 -11.17
C TYR A 378 8.73 -15.53 -12.66
N VAL A 379 9.55 -14.68 -13.24
CA VAL A 379 9.96 -14.69 -14.65
C VAL A 379 11.44 -15.04 -14.72
N SER A 380 11.81 -15.97 -15.59
CA SER A 380 13.23 -16.29 -15.77
C SER A 380 14.00 -15.07 -16.28
N THR A 381 15.18 -14.80 -15.72
CA THR A 381 16.14 -13.81 -16.27
C THR A 381 16.60 -14.15 -17.68
N ALA A 382 16.38 -15.38 -18.16
CA ALA A 382 16.60 -15.79 -19.54
C ALA A 382 15.45 -15.42 -20.49
N MET A 383 14.40 -14.74 -20.00
CA MET A 383 13.32 -14.25 -20.83
C MET A 383 13.86 -13.29 -21.89
N THR A 384 13.37 -13.45 -23.11
CA THR A 384 13.82 -12.66 -24.27
C THR A 384 12.68 -11.92 -24.95
N THR A 385 11.43 -12.06 -24.49
CA THR A 385 10.27 -11.49 -25.18
C THR A 385 9.16 -11.15 -24.19
N VAL A 386 8.64 -9.92 -24.24
CA VAL A 386 7.35 -9.54 -23.64
C VAL A 386 6.25 -9.61 -24.71
N GLN A 387 5.04 -10.03 -24.33
CA GLN A 387 3.90 -10.21 -25.23
C GLN A 387 2.63 -9.60 -24.64
N TRP A 388 1.73 -9.14 -25.50
CA TRP A 388 0.43 -8.57 -25.14
C TRP A 388 -0.66 -9.06 -26.10
N SER A 389 -1.93 -8.79 -25.79
CA SER A 389 -3.07 -9.03 -26.67
C SER A 389 -3.27 -7.86 -27.62
N ASN A 390 -3.96 -8.09 -28.74
CA ASN A 390 -4.34 -6.96 -29.59
C ASN A 390 -5.26 -6.02 -28.82
N ALA A 391 -5.07 -4.72 -29.05
CA ALA A 391 -6.04 -3.72 -28.68
C ALA A 391 -7.32 -3.91 -29.52
N PRO A 392 -8.44 -4.30 -28.90
CA PRO A 392 -9.69 -4.60 -29.60
C PRO A 392 -10.44 -3.31 -29.96
N ALA A 393 -11.37 -3.42 -30.91
CA ALA A 393 -12.25 -2.29 -31.25
C ALA A 393 -13.37 -2.17 -30.22
N VAL A 394 -13.70 -0.95 -29.84
CA VAL A 394 -14.73 -0.66 -28.84
C VAL A 394 -15.75 0.28 -29.44
N SER A 395 -17.04 -0.02 -29.23
CA SER A 395 -18.11 0.89 -29.63
C SER A 395 -18.46 1.83 -28.48
N PRO A 396 -18.87 3.08 -28.77
CA PRO A 396 -19.32 3.99 -27.72
C PRO A 396 -20.58 3.44 -27.04
N VAL A 397 -20.85 3.92 -25.84
CA VAL A 397 -22.02 3.51 -25.06
C VAL A 397 -23.29 3.78 -25.87
N GLY A 398 -24.09 2.73 -26.08
CA GLY A 398 -25.35 2.82 -26.81
C GLY A 398 -26.53 3.18 -25.90
N ALA A 399 -27.66 3.55 -26.50
CA ALA A 399 -28.91 3.85 -25.79
C ALA A 399 -29.52 2.69 -24.97
N SER A 400 -28.91 1.50 -25.03
CA SER A 400 -29.29 0.33 -24.24
C SER A 400 -28.77 0.36 -22.81
N GLY A 401 -27.84 1.26 -22.49
CA GLY A 401 -27.43 1.51 -21.11
C GLY A 401 -26.54 0.42 -20.48
N GLU A 402 -25.80 -0.34 -21.29
CA GLU A 402 -24.90 -1.39 -20.81
C GLU A 402 -23.46 -1.15 -21.28
N ALA A 403 -22.49 -1.56 -20.47
CA ALA A 403 -21.09 -1.61 -20.85
C ALA A 403 -20.89 -2.52 -22.08
N VAL A 404 -20.03 -2.11 -23.00
CA VAL A 404 -19.72 -2.93 -24.18
C VAL A 404 -18.70 -4.00 -23.78
N THR A 405 -19.10 -5.26 -23.75
CA THR A 405 -18.15 -6.38 -23.60
C THR A 405 -17.25 -6.47 -24.81
N VAL A 406 -15.95 -6.46 -24.57
CA VAL A 406 -14.91 -6.40 -25.59
C VAL A 406 -14.52 -7.80 -26.07
N ASP A 407 -14.41 -7.97 -27.39
CA ASP A 407 -13.82 -9.18 -28.00
C ASP A 407 -12.29 -9.03 -28.07
N THR A 408 -11.61 -9.57 -27.05
CA THR A 408 -10.14 -9.54 -26.91
C THR A 408 -9.39 -10.36 -27.95
N SER A 409 -10.09 -11.08 -28.85
CA SER A 409 -9.49 -11.77 -29.99
C SER A 409 -9.41 -10.90 -31.26
N SER A 410 -10.10 -9.75 -31.25
CA SER A 410 -10.15 -8.82 -32.37
C SER A 410 -9.01 -7.79 -32.30
N GLN A 411 -8.64 -7.23 -33.46
CA GLN A 411 -7.73 -6.09 -33.54
C GLN A 411 -8.50 -4.88 -34.04
N ASN A 412 -8.36 -3.76 -33.33
CA ASN A 412 -8.81 -2.48 -33.81
C ASN A 412 -8.01 -2.07 -35.06
N ALA A 413 -8.70 -1.89 -36.18
CA ALA A 413 -8.07 -1.52 -37.46
C ALA A 413 -7.39 -0.13 -37.41
N ASN A 414 -7.74 0.70 -36.43
CA ASN A 414 -7.14 2.01 -36.22
C ASN A 414 -5.79 1.93 -35.48
N VAL A 415 -5.46 0.84 -34.80
CA VAL A 415 -4.18 0.70 -34.10
C VAL A 415 -3.07 0.39 -35.11
N ILE A 416 -2.07 1.26 -35.22
CA ILE A 416 -0.98 1.16 -36.20
C ILE A 416 0.34 0.66 -35.59
N SER A 417 0.57 0.89 -34.31
CA SER A 417 1.74 0.41 -33.56
C SER A 417 1.48 0.40 -32.06
N TYR A 418 2.38 -0.23 -31.31
CA TYR A 418 2.42 -0.18 -29.85
C TYR A 418 3.73 0.47 -29.38
N GLU A 419 3.65 1.31 -28.36
CA GLU A 419 4.80 1.83 -27.62
C GLU A 419 4.90 1.07 -26.29
N VAL A 420 6.02 0.38 -26.09
CA VAL A 420 6.23 -0.48 -24.93
C VAL A 420 7.35 0.10 -24.08
N TYR A 421 7.06 0.29 -22.80
CA TYR A 421 7.98 0.81 -21.80
C TYR A 421 8.30 -0.29 -20.81
N LEU A 422 9.57 -0.48 -20.46
CA LEU A 422 10.04 -1.49 -19.50
C LEU A 422 11.17 -0.91 -18.65
N GLY A 423 11.14 -1.11 -17.34
CA GLY A 423 12.21 -0.65 -16.45
C GLY A 423 11.96 -1.01 -15.00
N THR A 424 12.91 -0.68 -14.13
CA THR A 424 12.81 -0.90 -12.67
C THR A 424 12.26 0.34 -11.93
N ASP A 425 12.19 1.48 -12.61
CA ASP A 425 11.65 2.72 -12.07
C ASP A 425 10.16 2.83 -12.43
N LYS A 426 9.32 2.59 -11.42
CA LYS A 426 7.84 2.57 -11.55
C LYS A 426 7.30 3.87 -12.11
N MET A 427 7.72 5.01 -11.56
CA MET A 427 7.27 6.33 -11.98
C MET A 427 7.69 6.62 -13.42
N ALA A 428 8.94 6.32 -13.76
CA ALA A 428 9.43 6.51 -15.12
C ALA A 428 8.58 5.71 -16.10
N VAL A 429 8.33 4.42 -15.86
CA VAL A 429 7.47 3.60 -16.72
C VAL A 429 6.03 4.11 -16.77
N ALA A 430 5.44 4.55 -15.66
CA ALA A 430 4.06 5.03 -15.58
C ALA A 430 3.83 6.36 -16.32
N THR A 431 4.85 7.22 -16.38
CA THR A 431 4.70 8.60 -16.86
C THR A 431 5.34 8.87 -18.22
N ASP A 432 6.26 8.00 -18.68
CA ASP A 432 7.01 8.20 -19.92
C ASP A 432 6.10 8.50 -21.13
N THR A 433 6.54 9.37 -22.03
CA THR A 433 5.87 9.71 -23.30
C THR A 433 6.83 9.62 -24.49
N GLY A 434 8.05 9.07 -24.29
CA GLY A 434 9.07 8.86 -25.31
C GLY A 434 10.31 9.76 -25.21
N SER A 435 11.47 9.18 -25.56
CA SER A 435 12.83 9.76 -25.65
C SER A 435 13.30 10.63 -24.47
N GLY A 436 14.10 10.04 -23.57
CA GLY A 436 14.83 10.76 -22.52
C GLY A 436 14.84 10.11 -21.14
N SER A 437 14.15 8.98 -20.97
CA SER A 437 13.99 8.26 -19.71
C SER A 437 15.04 7.15 -19.49
N SER A 438 15.17 6.67 -18.25
CA SER A 438 15.94 5.48 -17.84
C SER A 438 15.30 4.16 -18.28
N THR A 439 14.08 4.22 -18.82
CA THR A 439 13.28 3.09 -19.32
C THR A 439 13.78 2.59 -20.67
N TYR A 440 13.68 1.28 -20.87
CA TYR A 440 13.75 0.70 -22.20
C TYR A 440 12.44 1.02 -22.93
N GLN A 441 12.55 1.60 -24.13
CA GLN A 441 11.41 1.91 -25.00
C GLN A 441 11.53 1.14 -26.32
N GLY A 442 10.50 0.39 -26.68
CA GLY A 442 10.35 -0.26 -27.97
C GLY A 442 9.10 0.22 -28.70
N ASN A 443 9.21 0.57 -29.98
CA ASN A 443 8.05 0.76 -30.86
C ASN A 443 7.89 -0.47 -31.74
N VAL A 444 6.69 -1.07 -31.71
CA VAL A 444 6.39 -2.31 -32.40
C VAL A 444 5.24 -2.10 -33.39
N MET A 445 5.51 -2.28 -34.67
CA MET A 445 4.51 -2.18 -35.74
C MET A 445 3.96 -3.56 -36.13
N GLY A 446 2.64 -3.73 -36.07
CA GLY A 446 1.95 -4.92 -36.58
C GLY A 446 2.31 -6.24 -35.88
N SER A 447 2.81 -6.17 -34.65
CA SER A 447 3.17 -7.31 -33.80
C SER A 447 2.72 -7.03 -32.37
N THR A 448 2.41 -8.09 -31.61
CA THR A 448 2.03 -8.03 -30.20
C THR A 448 3.10 -8.61 -29.28
N GLU A 449 4.36 -8.58 -29.75
CA GLU A 449 5.52 -9.03 -29.01
C GLU A 449 6.71 -8.09 -29.25
N LEU A 450 7.54 -7.95 -28.22
CA LEU A 450 8.77 -7.16 -28.24
C LEU A 450 9.94 -8.03 -27.78
N ASP A 451 10.95 -8.14 -28.64
CA ASP A 451 12.23 -8.77 -28.32
C ASP A 451 13.02 -7.88 -27.35
N ILE A 452 13.21 -8.38 -26.13
CA ILE A 452 13.97 -7.73 -25.06
C ILE A 452 15.33 -8.41 -24.84
N SER A 453 15.83 -9.21 -25.79
CA SER A 453 17.15 -9.88 -25.66
C SER A 453 18.33 -8.94 -25.49
N SER A 454 18.18 -7.65 -25.83
CA SER A 454 19.17 -6.61 -25.55
C SER A 454 19.09 -6.02 -24.14
N VAL A 455 18.00 -6.29 -23.42
CA VAL A 455 17.80 -5.87 -22.03
C VAL A 455 18.40 -6.94 -21.14
N THR A 456 19.37 -6.56 -20.32
CA THR A 456 19.86 -7.45 -19.26
C THR A 456 18.86 -7.39 -18.11
N LEU A 457 18.11 -8.47 -17.92
CA LEU A 457 17.28 -8.65 -16.75
C LEU A 457 18.17 -9.10 -15.58
N GLU A 458 18.15 -8.34 -14.49
CA GLU A 458 18.78 -8.71 -13.24
C GLU A 458 17.90 -9.74 -12.54
N ASP A 459 18.52 -10.67 -11.80
CA ASP A 459 17.78 -11.63 -10.98
C ASP A 459 17.16 -10.93 -9.77
N ASP A 460 16.10 -11.50 -9.21
CA ASP A 460 15.42 -10.98 -8.01
C ASP A 460 15.03 -9.48 -8.12
N THR A 461 14.54 -9.05 -9.28
CA THR A 461 14.28 -7.63 -9.57
C THR A 461 12.84 -7.41 -10.04
N VAL A 462 12.17 -6.39 -9.48
CA VAL A 462 10.85 -5.96 -9.95
C VAL A 462 11.01 -5.11 -11.20
N TYR A 463 10.33 -5.52 -12.26
CA TYR A 463 10.23 -4.76 -13.50
C TYR A 463 8.80 -4.30 -13.69
N PHE A 464 8.66 -3.02 -14.00
CA PHE A 464 7.42 -2.39 -14.42
C PHE A 464 7.41 -2.28 -15.93
N TRP A 465 6.23 -2.44 -16.52
CA TRP A 465 6.05 -2.25 -17.94
C TRP A 465 4.66 -1.73 -18.30
N ARG A 466 4.57 -1.07 -19.45
CA ARG A 466 3.33 -0.46 -19.95
C ARG A 466 3.27 -0.60 -21.47
N ILE A 467 2.09 -0.87 -22.00
CA ILE A 467 1.84 -0.94 -23.45
C ILE A 467 0.86 0.15 -23.84
N ASP A 468 1.30 1.09 -24.66
CA ASP A 468 0.45 2.13 -25.20
C ASP A 468 0.09 1.82 -26.65
N SER A 469 -1.17 2.04 -27.02
CA SER A 469 -1.65 1.83 -28.38
C SER A 469 -1.60 3.12 -29.17
N VAL A 470 -0.89 3.11 -30.30
CA VAL A 470 -0.82 4.25 -31.22
C VAL A 470 -1.87 4.09 -32.30
N MET A 471 -2.78 5.04 -32.38
CA MET A 471 -3.89 5.08 -33.32
C MET A 471 -3.49 5.73 -34.65
N SER A 472 -4.27 5.48 -35.70
CA SER A 472 -4.01 5.95 -37.07
C SER A 472 -4.10 7.48 -37.23
N ASP A 473 -4.77 8.15 -36.29
CA ASP A 473 -4.83 9.62 -36.17
C ASP A 473 -3.67 10.20 -35.33
N SER A 474 -2.72 9.35 -34.91
CA SER A 474 -1.59 9.67 -34.02
C SER A 474 -1.95 9.91 -32.55
N SER A 475 -3.20 9.69 -32.14
CA SER A 475 -3.53 9.64 -30.71
C SER A 475 -2.93 8.40 -30.06
N VAL A 476 -2.64 8.49 -28.77
CA VAL A 476 -2.03 7.41 -27.98
C VAL A 476 -2.98 7.07 -26.84
N VAL A 477 -3.41 5.81 -26.79
CA VAL A 477 -4.17 5.26 -25.66
C VAL A 477 -3.16 4.64 -24.70
N LYS A 478 -2.99 5.26 -23.53
CA LYS A 478 -2.04 4.81 -22.52
C LYS A 478 -2.55 3.54 -21.83
N GLY A 479 -1.70 2.51 -21.70
CA GLY A 479 -2.04 1.25 -21.03
C GLY A 479 -1.95 1.30 -19.51
N ARG A 480 -2.47 0.27 -18.85
CA ARG A 480 -2.24 0.02 -17.41
C ARG A 480 -0.76 -0.25 -17.13
N LEU A 481 -0.30 0.15 -15.95
CA LEU A 481 1.02 -0.17 -15.45
C LEU A 481 1.02 -1.61 -14.92
N ASN A 482 1.79 -2.47 -15.57
CA ASN A 482 1.95 -3.87 -15.20
C ASN A 482 3.28 -4.07 -14.49
N LYS A 483 3.41 -5.17 -13.74
CA LYS A 483 4.69 -5.56 -13.13
C LYS A 483 4.95 -7.06 -13.17
N PHE A 484 6.22 -7.43 -13.12
CA PHE A 484 6.66 -8.81 -12.89
C PHE A 484 7.94 -8.83 -12.08
N VAL A 485 8.25 -9.97 -11.48
CA VAL A 485 9.50 -10.16 -10.73
C VAL A 485 10.35 -11.20 -11.44
N THR A 486 11.62 -10.90 -11.65
CA THR A 486 12.58 -11.88 -12.14
C THR A 486 13.06 -12.78 -11.00
N GLY A 487 13.21 -14.08 -11.25
CA GLY A 487 13.70 -15.02 -10.24
C GLY A 487 13.82 -16.44 -10.75
N THR A 488 14.50 -17.27 -9.96
CA THR A 488 14.57 -18.73 -10.14
C THR A 488 13.87 -19.43 -8.97
N GLU A 489 12.56 -19.64 -9.05
CA GLU A 489 11.77 -20.75 -8.45
C GLU A 489 10.26 -20.44 -8.65
N PRO A 490 9.36 -21.43 -8.85
CA PRO A 490 7.92 -21.16 -9.00
C PRO A 490 7.21 -20.92 -7.65
N ALA A 491 6.26 -19.99 -7.64
CA ALA A 491 5.37 -19.72 -6.50
C ALA A 491 4.53 -20.95 -6.11
N GLY A 492 4.23 -21.11 -4.82
CA GLY A 492 3.45 -22.22 -4.27
C GLY A 492 4.26 -23.49 -4.01
N GLU A 493 5.56 -23.52 -4.34
CA GLU A 493 6.41 -24.67 -4.05
C GLU A 493 6.66 -24.80 -2.55
N LEU A 494 6.47 -26.03 -2.03
CA LEU A 494 6.76 -26.39 -0.66
C LEU A 494 8.28 -26.33 -0.44
N ALA A 495 8.77 -25.29 0.25
CA ALA A 495 10.19 -25.09 0.53
C ALA A 495 10.67 -25.94 1.70
N TYR A 496 9.85 -26.07 2.75
CA TYR A 496 10.15 -26.84 3.95
C TYR A 496 8.91 -27.53 4.49
N HIS A 497 9.08 -28.74 5.04
CA HIS A 497 8.02 -29.51 5.67
C HIS A 497 8.52 -30.34 6.85
N TRP A 498 8.21 -29.91 8.07
CA TRP A 498 8.44 -30.68 9.29
C TRP A 498 7.15 -31.34 9.77
N LYS A 499 7.01 -32.64 9.46
CA LYS A 499 5.88 -33.46 9.92
C LYS A 499 5.90 -33.75 11.41
N PHE A 500 7.08 -33.81 12.01
CA PHE A 500 7.26 -34.26 13.41
C PHE A 500 6.85 -35.71 13.73
N ASP A 501 6.73 -36.57 12.71
CA ASP A 501 6.53 -38.02 12.83
C ASP A 501 7.76 -38.80 13.32
N GLY A 502 8.12 -38.60 14.59
CA GLY A 502 9.29 -39.24 15.21
C GLY A 502 10.64 -38.70 14.70
N SER A 503 10.61 -37.63 13.90
CA SER A 503 11.76 -36.97 13.29
C SER A 503 11.64 -35.45 13.37
N THR A 504 12.77 -34.75 13.40
CA THR A 504 12.87 -33.28 13.28
C THR A 504 13.52 -32.87 11.96
N THR A 505 13.68 -33.82 11.04
CA THR A 505 14.20 -33.57 9.69
C THR A 505 13.05 -33.11 8.81
N ASP A 506 13.28 -32.04 8.06
CA ASP A 506 12.36 -31.58 7.03
C ASP A 506 12.37 -32.55 5.83
N GLU A 507 11.20 -32.78 5.24
CA GLU A 507 10.99 -33.75 4.17
C GLU A 507 11.44 -33.25 2.78
N VAL A 508 11.63 -31.93 2.59
CA VAL A 508 11.96 -31.33 1.28
C VAL A 508 13.47 -31.18 1.11
N GLN A 509 14.11 -30.38 1.96
CA GLN A 509 15.54 -30.07 1.91
C GLN A 509 16.38 -31.09 2.68
N SER A 510 15.74 -32.04 3.38
CA SER A 510 16.41 -32.91 4.36
C SER A 510 17.13 -32.11 5.45
N ALA A 511 16.64 -30.91 5.77
CA ALA A 511 17.24 -30.02 6.76
C ALA A 511 16.89 -30.50 8.17
N ALA A 512 17.91 -30.82 8.98
CA ALA A 512 17.69 -31.26 10.35
C ALA A 512 17.45 -30.06 11.28
N ALA A 513 16.29 -30.01 11.94
CA ALA A 513 16.02 -29.07 13.02
C ALA A 513 16.51 -29.66 14.34
N ALA A 514 17.55 -29.08 14.94
CA ALA A 514 18.15 -29.59 16.17
C ALA A 514 17.55 -28.91 17.41
N PRO A 515 17.31 -29.62 18.52
CA PRO A 515 16.97 -28.99 19.80
C PRO A 515 18.05 -28.00 20.24
N PHE A 516 17.66 -26.74 20.44
CA PHE A 516 18.58 -25.70 20.90
C PHE A 516 19.01 -25.95 22.35
N GLY A 517 20.31 -25.82 22.63
CA GLY A 517 20.89 -26.15 23.93
C GLY A 517 21.09 -27.65 24.19
N GLY A 518 20.71 -28.52 23.24
CA GLY A 518 20.80 -29.98 23.37
C GLY A 518 19.52 -30.62 23.94
N GLY A 519 19.58 -31.94 24.19
CA GLY A 519 18.43 -32.74 24.62
C GLY A 519 17.83 -33.61 23.51
N ALA A 520 16.97 -34.55 23.89
CA ALA A 520 16.31 -35.45 22.96
C ALA A 520 14.95 -34.87 22.51
N PRO A 521 14.64 -34.83 21.20
CA PRO A 521 13.32 -34.50 20.69
C PRO A 521 12.19 -35.23 21.43
N GLN A 522 11.09 -34.52 21.71
CA GLN A 522 9.93 -35.07 22.40
C GLN A 522 8.76 -35.16 21.43
N PHE A 523 8.33 -36.37 21.11
CA PHE A 523 7.19 -36.63 20.24
C PHE A 523 6.01 -37.15 21.04
N VAL A 524 4.81 -36.67 20.72
CA VAL A 524 3.53 -37.08 21.32
C VAL A 524 2.50 -37.29 20.22
N ASP A 525 1.31 -37.80 20.56
CA ASP A 525 0.22 -37.94 19.59
C ASP A 525 -0.13 -36.56 19.00
N GLY A 526 -0.10 -36.49 17.66
CA GLY A 526 -0.29 -35.29 16.86
C GLY A 526 -1.72 -35.10 16.36
N PHE A 527 -1.89 -34.14 15.46
CA PHE A 527 -3.07 -34.01 14.62
C PHE A 527 -3.06 -35.09 13.53
N ASP A 528 -1.94 -35.23 12.82
CA ASP A 528 -1.68 -36.32 11.86
C ASP A 528 -0.38 -37.04 12.25
N GLY A 529 -0.51 -38.25 12.79
CA GLY A 529 0.65 -39.00 13.27
C GLY A 529 1.16 -38.49 14.62
N GLN A 530 2.42 -38.03 14.67
CA GLN A 530 3.05 -37.50 15.88
C GLN A 530 3.39 -36.00 15.75
N ALA A 531 3.27 -35.29 16.86
CA ALA A 531 3.64 -33.88 16.97
C ALA A 531 4.89 -33.67 17.82
N TYR A 532 5.59 -32.55 17.60
CA TYR A 532 6.67 -32.13 18.49
C TYR A 532 6.12 -31.38 19.71
N LYS A 533 6.53 -31.81 20.90
CA LYS A 533 6.13 -31.20 22.17
C LYS A 533 7.16 -30.16 22.63
N PHE A 534 6.74 -28.89 22.62
CA PHE A 534 7.50 -27.77 23.18
C PHE A 534 7.15 -27.60 24.65
N ALA A 535 8.08 -28.01 25.51
CA ALA A 535 7.94 -27.95 26.96
C ALA A 535 9.30 -27.59 27.57
N PRO A 536 9.59 -26.29 27.75
CA PRO A 536 10.84 -25.88 28.37
C PRO A 536 10.91 -26.32 29.84
N ASP A 537 12.08 -26.78 30.27
CA ASP A 537 12.37 -27.20 31.63
C ASP A 537 13.59 -26.44 32.18
N PHE A 538 13.33 -25.60 33.19
CA PHE A 538 14.33 -24.77 33.87
C PHE A 538 14.66 -25.27 35.27
N SER A 539 14.33 -26.54 35.58
CA SER A 539 14.59 -27.13 36.90
C SER A 539 16.07 -27.28 37.24
N ASP A 540 16.94 -27.35 36.22
CA ASP A 540 18.40 -27.23 36.34
C ASP A 540 18.87 -25.88 35.76
N PRO A 541 19.18 -24.88 36.61
CA PRO A 541 19.67 -23.58 36.16
C PRO A 541 21.03 -23.62 35.46
N GLU A 542 21.83 -24.68 35.65
CA GLU A 542 23.12 -24.84 34.98
C GLU A 542 22.97 -25.44 33.57
N ASN A 543 21.88 -26.15 33.31
CA ASN A 543 21.59 -26.81 32.03
C ASN A 543 20.09 -26.71 31.67
N PRO A 544 19.57 -25.51 31.38
CA PRO A 544 18.18 -25.34 31.00
C PRO A 544 17.87 -26.08 29.69
N LEU A 545 16.74 -26.79 29.65
CA LEU A 545 16.23 -27.41 28.44
C LEU A 545 15.17 -26.51 27.83
N TYR A 546 15.57 -25.72 26.83
CA TYR A 546 14.64 -24.80 26.16
C TYR A 546 13.63 -25.52 25.26
N ASN A 547 14.02 -26.67 24.69
CA ASN A 547 13.15 -27.57 23.94
C ASN A 547 12.41 -26.91 22.74
N PHE A 548 13.07 -25.93 22.10
CA PHE A 548 12.73 -25.40 20.78
C PHE A 548 13.77 -25.84 19.75
N LEU A 549 13.48 -25.67 18.46
CA LEU A 549 14.34 -26.18 17.39
C LEU A 549 15.06 -25.05 16.64
N THR A 550 16.29 -25.31 16.20
CA THR A 550 17.06 -24.46 15.30
C THR A 550 17.42 -25.22 14.03
N VAL A 551 17.28 -24.59 12.86
CA VAL A 551 17.61 -25.18 11.57
C VAL A 551 18.88 -24.53 11.04
N GLY A 552 20.02 -25.18 11.24
CA GLY A 552 21.30 -24.63 10.83
C GLY A 552 21.43 -24.48 9.30
N GLY A 553 22.14 -23.45 8.85
CA GLY A 553 22.41 -23.21 7.43
C GLY A 553 21.29 -22.50 6.68
N THR A 554 20.39 -21.85 7.41
CA THR A 554 19.23 -21.12 6.86
C THR A 554 19.34 -19.61 7.05
N ALA A 555 20.50 -19.12 7.49
CA ALA A 555 20.78 -17.70 7.71
C ALA A 555 20.43 -16.82 6.49
N ASP A 556 20.71 -17.31 5.28
CA ASP A 556 20.47 -16.56 4.05
C ASP A 556 19.03 -16.71 3.51
N ASN A 557 18.21 -17.58 4.11
CA ASN A 557 16.89 -17.95 3.59
C ASN A 557 15.81 -17.02 4.13
N ASN A 558 15.80 -15.78 3.66
CA ASN A 558 14.88 -14.76 4.18
C ASN A 558 13.45 -14.86 3.61
N LEU A 559 13.24 -15.44 2.42
CA LEU A 559 11.94 -15.68 1.76
C LEU A 559 11.04 -14.45 1.52
N PHE A 560 11.24 -13.34 2.22
CA PHE A 560 10.40 -12.13 2.14
C PHE A 560 10.29 -11.62 0.71
N ARG A 561 11.40 -11.56 -0.03
CA ARG A 561 11.42 -11.14 -1.45
C ARG A 561 10.50 -11.94 -2.36
N PHE A 562 10.16 -13.17 -1.97
CA PHE A 562 9.31 -14.06 -2.72
C PHE A 562 7.88 -14.10 -2.20
N GLY A 563 7.61 -13.43 -1.08
CA GLY A 563 6.48 -13.80 -0.26
C GLY A 563 6.66 -15.21 0.32
N TYR A 564 5.76 -15.56 1.22
CA TYR A 564 5.76 -16.87 1.84
C TYR A 564 4.38 -17.21 2.37
N THR A 565 4.15 -18.49 2.58
CA THR A 565 3.06 -18.97 3.43
C THR A 565 3.64 -19.98 4.41
N VAL A 566 3.48 -19.71 5.70
CA VAL A 566 3.81 -20.67 6.76
C VAL A 566 2.51 -21.25 7.29
N THR A 567 2.40 -22.58 7.34
CA THR A 567 1.24 -23.26 7.92
C THR A 567 1.67 -24.20 9.02
N ALA A 568 0.85 -24.36 10.06
CA ALA A 568 1.07 -25.35 11.11
C ALA A 568 -0.23 -25.75 11.79
N TRP A 569 -0.29 -26.98 12.27
CA TRP A 569 -1.25 -27.35 13.32
C TRP A 569 -0.66 -26.93 14.67
N VAL A 570 -1.43 -26.18 15.44
CA VAL A 570 -1.04 -25.58 16.73
C VAL A 570 -1.96 -26.12 17.83
N ASN A 571 -1.37 -26.69 18.88
CA ASN A 571 -2.07 -27.09 20.09
C ASN A 571 -1.45 -26.40 21.31
N LYS A 572 -2.20 -25.50 21.93
CA LYS A 572 -1.66 -24.62 22.96
C LYS A 572 -2.65 -24.39 24.11
N LEU A 573 -2.11 -24.11 25.29
CA LEU A 573 -2.85 -23.64 26.47
C LEU A 573 -2.49 -22.17 26.77
N PRO A 574 -3.29 -21.46 27.56
CA PRO A 574 -3.10 -20.02 27.78
C PRO A 574 -1.69 -19.69 28.28
N GLY A 575 -1.05 -18.71 27.64
CA GLY A 575 0.34 -18.35 27.88
C GLY A 575 0.64 -16.87 27.67
N ASN A 576 1.93 -16.57 27.54
CA ASN A 576 2.40 -15.24 27.12
C ASN A 576 2.77 -15.30 25.63
N TRP A 577 3.06 -14.12 25.06
CA TRP A 577 3.57 -13.99 23.69
C TRP A 577 4.67 -15.02 23.41
N SER A 578 4.54 -15.74 22.30
CA SER A 578 5.50 -16.77 21.90
C SER A 578 5.58 -16.90 20.38
N ALA A 579 6.77 -17.21 19.86
CA ALA A 579 6.95 -17.43 18.43
C ALA A 579 6.72 -18.91 18.08
N VAL A 580 5.92 -19.15 17.04
CA VAL A 580 5.74 -20.47 16.43
C VAL A 580 6.89 -20.74 15.46
N PHE A 581 7.16 -19.77 14.59
CA PHE A 581 8.28 -19.79 13.66
C PHE A 581 8.92 -18.41 13.57
N GLN A 582 10.24 -18.35 13.49
CA GLN A 582 10.99 -17.10 13.45
C GLN A 582 12.08 -17.14 12.37
N LYS A 583 12.11 -16.09 11.56
CA LYS A 583 13.24 -15.66 10.73
C LYS A 583 13.48 -14.17 10.94
N GLN A 584 13.72 -13.78 12.19
CA GLN A 584 13.89 -12.40 12.61
C GLN A 584 15.22 -12.21 13.33
N ASP A 585 15.78 -11.00 13.25
CA ASP A 585 16.85 -10.53 14.13
C ASP A 585 16.32 -9.40 15.00
N ARG A 586 16.45 -9.55 16.32
CA ARG A 586 15.93 -8.59 17.29
C ARG A 586 17.07 -8.20 18.21
N VAL A 587 17.68 -7.06 17.91
CA VAL A 587 18.78 -6.49 18.69
C VAL A 587 18.27 -5.25 19.40
N GLU A 588 18.51 -5.16 20.71
CA GLU A 588 18.10 -4.00 21.49
C GLU A 588 18.79 -2.72 20.99
N GLY A 589 17.99 -1.71 20.65
CA GLY A 589 18.48 -0.42 20.16
C GLY A 589 18.74 -0.35 18.65
N GLU A 590 18.50 -1.43 17.91
CA GLU A 590 18.57 -1.47 16.44
C GLU A 590 17.18 -1.73 15.83
N PRO A 591 16.93 -1.34 14.57
CA PRO A 591 15.76 -1.76 13.81
C PRO A 591 15.65 -3.29 13.78
N TRP A 592 14.43 -3.81 13.91
CA TRP A 592 14.18 -5.25 13.90
C TRP A 592 14.13 -5.74 12.46
N LYS A 593 14.71 -6.90 12.19
CA LYS A 593 14.88 -7.42 10.82
C LYS A 593 14.13 -8.72 10.63
N GLY A 594 13.76 -9.01 9.38
CA GLY A 594 13.10 -10.25 8.99
C GLY A 594 11.64 -10.35 9.44
N TRP A 595 11.18 -11.55 9.78
CA TRP A 595 9.77 -11.83 10.02
C TRP A 595 9.53 -12.94 11.04
N VAL A 596 8.30 -12.97 11.57
CA VAL A 596 7.89 -13.97 12.57
C VAL A 596 6.42 -14.36 12.43
N CYS A 597 6.16 -15.65 12.65
CA CYS A 597 4.83 -16.21 12.90
C CYS A 597 4.72 -16.43 14.40
N SER A 598 3.87 -15.66 15.07
CA SER A 598 3.79 -15.65 16.54
C SER A 598 2.36 -15.72 17.03
N LEU A 599 2.23 -15.89 18.35
CA LEU A 599 0.98 -15.74 19.08
C LEU A 599 1.16 -14.61 20.08
N ASN A 600 0.17 -13.72 20.19
CA ASN A 600 0.26 -12.56 21.07
C ASN A 600 0.08 -12.92 22.56
N GLY A 601 0.01 -11.92 23.45
CA GLY A 601 -0.20 -12.13 24.88
C GLY A 601 -1.57 -12.73 25.25
N SER A 602 -2.51 -12.78 24.30
CA SER A 602 -3.79 -13.46 24.40
C SER A 602 -3.81 -14.77 23.60
N ASP A 603 -2.66 -15.21 23.10
CA ASP A 603 -2.45 -16.38 22.25
C ASP A 603 -3.23 -16.35 20.92
N VAL A 604 -3.47 -15.16 20.38
CA VAL A 604 -4.05 -14.95 19.05
C VAL A 604 -2.92 -14.92 18.01
N PRO A 605 -3.04 -15.59 16.86
CA PRO A 605 -2.05 -15.56 15.80
C PRO A 605 -1.69 -14.16 15.30
N VAL A 606 -0.40 -13.95 15.05
CA VAL A 606 0.20 -12.69 14.56
C VAL A 606 1.22 -13.00 13.48
N THR A 607 1.08 -12.37 12.31
CA THR A 607 2.16 -12.28 11.31
C THR A 607 2.79 -10.91 11.41
N ALA A 608 4.13 -10.87 11.42
CA ALA A 608 4.87 -9.62 11.45
C ALA A 608 6.04 -9.65 10.48
N ALA A 609 6.07 -8.66 9.60
CA ALA A 609 7.23 -8.22 8.85
C ALA A 609 7.89 -7.08 9.62
N ARG A 610 9.05 -7.32 10.24
CA ARG A 610 9.61 -6.42 11.26
C ARG A 610 10.01 -5.07 10.69
N ASP A 611 9.44 -4.00 11.24
CA ASP A 611 9.53 -2.60 10.79
C ASP A 611 8.72 -2.25 9.52
N TYR A 612 7.87 -3.16 9.04
CA TYR A 612 7.04 -2.97 7.83
C TYR A 612 5.53 -3.15 8.07
N GLY A 613 5.15 -4.09 8.96
CA GLY A 613 3.75 -4.30 9.30
C GLY A 613 3.52 -5.51 10.19
N GLU A 614 2.52 -5.43 11.05
CA GLU A 614 2.09 -6.51 11.94
C GLU A 614 0.57 -6.52 12.01
N ILE A 615 -0.04 -7.70 11.77
CA ILE A 615 -1.47 -7.90 11.96
C ILE A 615 -1.73 -9.05 12.91
N THR A 616 -2.84 -8.95 13.62
CA THR A 616 -3.32 -9.95 14.57
C THR A 616 -4.63 -10.53 14.04
N ALA A 617 -4.80 -11.83 14.16
CA ALA A 617 -6.06 -12.52 13.91
C ALA A 617 -7.12 -12.12 14.96
N GLU A 618 -8.30 -12.74 14.94
CA GLU A 618 -9.36 -12.47 15.92
C GLU A 618 -9.49 -13.62 16.94
N THR A 619 -9.26 -14.86 16.49
CA THR A 619 -9.48 -16.06 17.28
C THR A 619 -8.22 -16.49 18.04
N ALA A 620 -8.36 -16.67 19.35
CA ALA A 620 -7.30 -17.25 20.19
C ALA A 620 -7.23 -18.78 20.00
N VAL A 621 -6.02 -19.33 19.92
CA VAL A 621 -5.78 -20.77 19.67
C VAL A 621 -5.29 -21.51 20.93
N ASN A 622 -5.79 -21.12 22.11
CA ASN A 622 -5.28 -21.55 23.42
C ASN A 622 -6.24 -22.39 24.26
N ASP A 623 -7.21 -23.06 23.63
CA ASP A 623 -8.21 -23.90 24.29
C ASP A 623 -7.73 -25.34 24.58
N GLY A 624 -6.54 -25.70 24.09
CA GLY A 624 -5.97 -27.04 24.21
C GLY A 624 -6.39 -28.01 23.10
N GLU A 625 -7.13 -27.56 22.09
CA GLU A 625 -7.46 -28.30 20.87
C GLU A 625 -6.47 -27.99 19.73
N TRP A 626 -6.60 -28.67 18.59
CA TRP A 626 -5.76 -28.44 17.41
C TRP A 626 -6.42 -27.42 16.46
N HIS A 627 -5.72 -26.31 16.24
CA HIS A 627 -6.07 -25.29 15.25
C HIS A 627 -5.09 -25.32 14.10
N PHE A 628 -5.59 -25.19 12.88
CA PHE A 628 -4.75 -24.95 11.70
C PHE A 628 -4.52 -23.46 11.57
N VAL A 629 -3.26 -23.02 11.51
CA VAL A 629 -2.93 -21.60 11.40
C VAL A 629 -2.02 -21.38 10.21
N ALA A 630 -2.34 -20.37 9.41
CA ALA A 630 -1.48 -19.94 8.31
C ALA A 630 -1.13 -18.45 8.45
N TRP A 631 0.10 -18.11 8.10
CA TRP A 631 0.61 -16.74 8.01
C TRP A 631 1.21 -16.56 6.63
N SER A 632 0.79 -15.53 5.90
CA SER A 632 1.31 -15.26 4.57
C SER A 632 1.83 -13.83 4.42
N TYR A 633 2.76 -13.69 3.50
CA TYR A 633 3.17 -12.42 2.92
C TYR A 633 3.15 -12.54 1.40
N ASP A 634 2.36 -11.70 0.73
CA ASP A 634 2.34 -11.57 -0.71
C ASP A 634 3.26 -10.41 -1.11
N SER A 635 4.40 -10.72 -1.71
CA SER A 635 5.39 -9.72 -2.15
C SER A 635 5.00 -8.98 -3.42
N VAL A 636 3.94 -9.42 -4.11
CA VAL A 636 3.39 -8.72 -5.28
C VAL A 636 2.40 -7.70 -4.77
N LYS A 637 1.43 -8.14 -3.97
CA LYS A 637 0.38 -7.27 -3.42
C LYS A 637 0.83 -6.50 -2.19
N ASN A 638 2.11 -6.61 -1.79
CA ASN A 638 2.66 -6.12 -0.53
C ASN A 638 1.68 -6.30 0.63
N GLN A 639 1.16 -7.51 0.81
CA GLN A 639 0.08 -7.78 1.76
C GLN A 639 0.47 -8.92 2.70
N ILE A 640 0.31 -8.71 4.00
CA ILE A 640 0.37 -9.78 4.99
C ILE A 640 -1.05 -10.27 5.30
N ALA A 641 -1.23 -11.58 5.52
CA ALA A 641 -2.51 -12.16 5.93
C ALA A 641 -2.31 -13.26 6.99
N VAL A 642 -3.33 -13.47 7.80
CA VAL A 642 -3.38 -14.51 8.83
C VAL A 642 -4.71 -15.25 8.80
N TYR A 643 -4.62 -16.57 8.91
CA TYR A 643 -5.73 -17.50 8.78
C TYR A 643 -5.81 -18.42 9.98
N VAL A 644 -7.03 -18.73 10.43
CA VAL A 644 -7.29 -19.71 11.50
C VAL A 644 -8.36 -20.67 11.00
N ASP A 645 -8.10 -21.97 11.17
CA ASP A 645 -8.97 -23.07 10.76
C ASP A 645 -9.46 -22.95 9.31
N GLY A 646 -8.56 -22.50 8.43
CA GLY A 646 -8.76 -22.35 6.99
C GLY A 646 -9.54 -21.11 6.56
N GLN A 647 -9.98 -20.26 7.50
CA GLN A 647 -10.61 -18.97 7.22
C GLN A 647 -9.60 -17.84 7.34
N ILE A 648 -9.69 -16.85 6.45
CA ILE A 648 -8.94 -15.61 6.58
C ILE A 648 -9.53 -14.79 7.73
N GLU A 649 -8.72 -14.41 8.71
CA GLU A 649 -9.19 -13.60 9.84
C GLU A 649 -8.73 -12.16 9.75
N ASN A 650 -7.56 -11.90 9.18
CA ASN A 650 -7.07 -10.55 8.97
C ASN A 650 -6.08 -10.47 7.80
N LYS A 651 -6.02 -9.31 7.14
CA LYS A 651 -5.04 -8.96 6.11
C LYS A 651 -4.76 -7.46 6.13
N ALA A 652 -3.54 -7.06 5.79
CA ALA A 652 -3.19 -5.65 5.63
C ALA A 652 -2.09 -5.46 4.60
N GLN A 653 -2.13 -4.33 3.92
CA GLN A 653 -1.02 -3.84 3.09
C GLN A 653 0.18 -3.48 3.97
N VAL A 654 1.38 -3.65 3.42
CA VAL A 654 2.68 -3.26 3.98
C VAL A 654 3.42 -2.46 2.92
N SER A 655 4.43 -1.68 3.32
CA SER A 655 5.09 -0.76 2.38
C SER A 655 5.77 -1.45 1.19
N ASP A 656 5.97 -0.71 0.08
CA ASP A 656 6.69 -1.15 -1.12
C ASP A 656 8.19 -1.47 -0.88
N SER A 657 8.69 -1.28 0.35
CA SER A 657 10.06 -1.60 0.76
C SER A 657 10.17 -3.00 1.39
N TYR A 658 11.22 -3.76 1.06
CA TYR A 658 11.41 -5.11 1.61
C TYR A 658 11.92 -5.11 3.05
N ALA A 659 11.49 -6.11 3.84
CA ALA A 659 12.09 -6.41 5.13
C ALA A 659 13.60 -6.58 5.05
N ASP A 660 14.33 -5.82 5.86
CA ASP A 660 15.77 -5.96 6.02
C ASP A 660 16.09 -7.45 6.29
N PRO A 661 16.99 -8.08 5.53
CA PRO A 661 17.26 -9.49 5.68
C PRO A 661 17.83 -9.77 7.07
N SER A 662 17.28 -10.78 7.72
CA SER A 662 17.85 -11.32 8.95
C SER A 662 19.02 -12.25 8.60
N GLU A 663 20.09 -12.21 9.39
CA GLU A 663 21.18 -13.22 9.34
C GLU A 663 20.90 -14.41 10.28
N SER A 664 19.75 -14.38 10.98
CA SER A 664 19.33 -15.44 11.90
C SER A 664 18.93 -16.69 11.14
N ASN A 665 19.24 -17.87 11.70
CA ASN A 665 18.68 -19.14 11.23
C ASN A 665 17.18 -19.22 11.51
N PHE A 666 16.49 -20.20 10.93
CA PHE A 666 15.14 -20.55 11.36
C PHE A 666 15.14 -21.10 12.77
N PHE A 667 14.20 -20.58 13.56
CA PHE A 667 13.86 -21.09 14.87
C PHE A 667 12.38 -21.47 14.89
N ILE A 668 12.09 -22.67 15.41
CA ILE A 668 10.74 -23.19 15.56
C ILE A 668 10.48 -23.28 17.07
N GLY A 669 9.45 -22.58 17.54
CA GLY A 669 9.02 -22.59 18.94
C GLY A 669 9.77 -21.64 19.88
N ALA A 670 10.49 -20.65 19.36
CA ALA A 670 11.10 -19.57 20.15
C ALA A 670 11.35 -18.33 19.32
N ALA A 671 11.37 -17.17 19.99
CA ALA A 671 11.98 -15.97 19.45
C ALA A 671 13.45 -15.89 19.92
N ILE A 672 14.32 -15.23 19.17
CA ILE A 672 15.67 -14.87 19.62
C ILE A 672 15.73 -13.37 19.79
N THR A 673 16.33 -12.90 20.88
CA THR A 673 16.57 -11.48 21.18
C THR A 673 17.99 -11.34 21.69
N ASP A 674 18.78 -10.46 21.08
CA ASP A 674 20.20 -10.27 21.38
C ASP A 674 21.03 -11.58 21.33
N GLY A 675 20.67 -12.47 20.41
CA GLY A 675 21.30 -13.79 20.26
C GLY A 675 20.88 -14.82 21.30
N GLU A 676 20.00 -14.48 22.24
CA GLU A 676 19.53 -15.36 23.31
C GLU A 676 18.07 -15.78 23.13
N PRO A 677 17.67 -16.98 23.59
CA PRO A 677 16.28 -17.42 23.53
C PRO A 677 15.35 -16.52 24.34
N ALA A 678 14.28 -16.07 23.69
CA ALA A 678 13.20 -15.29 24.27
C ALA A 678 11.85 -15.92 23.92
N SER A 679 10.85 -15.70 24.79
CA SER A 679 9.44 -15.96 24.46
C SER A 679 9.14 -17.33 23.85
N LEU A 680 9.46 -18.37 24.63
CA LEU A 680 9.37 -19.76 24.21
C LEU A 680 7.92 -20.19 24.00
N PHE A 681 7.68 -20.89 22.90
CA PHE A 681 6.43 -21.59 22.69
C PHE A 681 6.30 -22.75 23.68
N THR A 682 5.12 -22.88 24.28
CA THR A 682 4.77 -24.01 25.15
C THR A 682 3.47 -24.59 24.62
N GLY A 683 3.52 -25.83 24.17
CA GLY A 683 2.43 -26.46 23.42
C GLY A 683 2.94 -27.61 22.56
N LYS A 684 2.22 -27.91 21.48
CA LYS A 684 2.63 -28.87 20.46
C LYS A 684 2.44 -28.25 19.09
N LEU A 685 3.35 -28.53 18.17
CA LEU A 685 3.19 -28.22 16.76
C LEU A 685 3.23 -29.52 15.97
N ASP A 686 2.42 -29.55 14.93
CA ASP A 686 2.37 -30.63 13.97
C ASP A 686 2.38 -30.05 12.56
N ASP A 687 2.99 -30.77 11.62
CA ASP A 687 2.86 -30.52 10.19
C ASP A 687 3.23 -29.09 9.74
N LEU A 688 4.33 -28.55 10.27
CA LEU A 688 4.81 -27.20 9.96
C LEU A 688 5.37 -27.14 8.52
N ARG A 689 4.78 -26.28 7.68
CA ARG A 689 5.20 -26.10 6.29
C ARG A 689 5.56 -24.66 6.01
N ILE A 690 6.50 -24.48 5.08
CA ILE A 690 6.83 -23.18 4.50
C ILE A 690 6.73 -23.34 2.98
N TYR A 691 5.94 -22.47 2.36
CA TYR A 691 5.78 -22.35 0.92
C TYR A 691 6.43 -21.06 0.44
N ILE A 692 6.98 -21.10 -0.78
CA ILE A 692 7.45 -19.91 -1.48
C ILE A 692 6.21 -19.17 -2.02
N GLY A 693 6.04 -17.90 -1.68
CA GLY A 693 4.87 -17.11 -2.08
C GLY A 693 3.66 -17.22 -1.15
N ALA A 694 2.80 -16.20 -1.21
CA ALA A 694 1.49 -16.24 -0.59
C ALA A 694 0.54 -17.15 -1.36
N MET A 695 -0.10 -18.05 -0.63
CA MET A 695 -1.26 -18.83 -1.06
C MET A 695 -2.51 -17.95 -1.07
N ASP A 696 -3.42 -18.24 -1.98
CA ASP A 696 -4.74 -17.59 -1.98
C ASP A 696 -5.67 -18.18 -0.90
N VAL A 697 -6.80 -17.51 -0.67
CA VAL A 697 -7.76 -17.90 0.38
C VAL A 697 -8.40 -19.28 0.13
N VAL A 698 -8.55 -19.68 -1.13
CA VAL A 698 -9.14 -20.96 -1.52
C VAL A 698 -8.15 -22.09 -1.27
N GLU A 699 -6.87 -21.90 -1.59
CA GLU A 699 -5.80 -22.86 -1.36
C GLU A 699 -5.64 -23.18 0.14
N VAL A 700 -5.68 -22.15 1.00
CA VAL A 700 -5.59 -22.33 2.46
C VAL A 700 -6.81 -23.10 3.00
N ALA A 701 -8.02 -22.76 2.54
CA ALA A 701 -9.25 -23.45 2.95
C ALA A 701 -9.30 -24.91 2.45
N GLN A 702 -8.82 -25.17 1.23
CA GLN A 702 -8.69 -26.52 0.70
C GLN A 702 -7.71 -27.34 1.55
N MET A 703 -6.54 -26.78 1.88
CA MET A 703 -5.57 -27.46 2.74
C MET A 703 -6.16 -27.87 4.09
N TYR A 704 -6.95 -26.99 4.71
CA TYR A 704 -7.64 -27.29 5.96
C TYR A 704 -8.69 -28.41 5.79
N THR A 705 -9.57 -28.29 4.80
CA THR A 705 -10.68 -29.25 4.60
C THR A 705 -10.20 -30.62 4.14
N GLU A 706 -9.09 -30.69 3.41
CA GLU A 706 -8.40 -31.94 3.09
C GLU A 706 -7.84 -32.62 4.36
N ALA A 707 -7.31 -31.84 5.29
CA ALA A 707 -6.78 -32.31 6.57
C ALA A 707 -7.90 -32.64 7.59
N LYS A 708 -9.05 -31.98 7.53
CA LYS A 708 -10.27 -32.29 8.31
C LYS A 708 -11.46 -32.62 7.39
N PRO A 709 -11.51 -33.84 6.81
CA PRO A 709 -12.62 -34.23 5.93
C PRO A 709 -13.97 -34.16 6.64
N GLY A 710 -14.91 -33.42 6.04
CA GLY A 710 -16.27 -33.23 6.57
C GLY A 710 -16.50 -31.90 7.26
N GLU A 711 -15.45 -31.12 7.53
CA GLU A 711 -15.59 -29.70 7.84
C GLU A 711 -15.97 -28.92 6.58
N THR A 712 -16.74 -27.86 6.76
CA THR A 712 -17.14 -26.94 5.67
C THR A 712 -16.72 -25.54 6.05
N ILE A 713 -16.01 -24.87 5.14
CA ILE A 713 -15.61 -23.48 5.30
C ILE A 713 -16.47 -22.63 4.35
N CYS A 714 -16.98 -21.53 4.89
CA CYS A 714 -17.50 -20.43 4.13
C CYS A 714 -16.39 -19.40 3.92
N LEU A 715 -16.00 -19.15 2.67
CA LEU A 715 -14.95 -18.18 2.33
C LEU A 715 -15.45 -16.73 2.31
N GLY A 716 -16.76 -16.54 2.46
CA GLY A 716 -17.44 -15.25 2.47
C GLY A 716 -18.94 -15.43 2.21
N PRO A 717 -19.75 -14.42 2.52
CA PRO A 717 -21.18 -14.46 2.23
C PRO A 717 -21.42 -14.66 0.72
N VAL A 718 -22.37 -15.53 0.38
CA VAL A 718 -22.67 -15.90 -1.03
C VAL A 718 -23.64 -14.92 -1.70
N GLY A 719 -23.95 -13.83 -1.01
CA GLY A 719 -24.90 -12.80 -1.39
C GLY A 719 -26.16 -12.79 -0.53
N PRO A 720 -27.00 -11.74 -0.64
CA PRO A 720 -28.17 -11.50 0.21
C PRO A 720 -29.30 -12.53 0.02
N MET A 721 -29.15 -13.42 -0.95
CA MET A 721 -30.10 -14.48 -1.27
C MET A 721 -29.84 -15.78 -0.52
N ASP A 722 -28.81 -15.83 0.33
CA ASP A 722 -28.58 -16.88 1.32
C ASP A 722 -29.35 -16.51 2.60
N PHE A 723 -30.62 -16.89 2.67
CA PHE A 723 -31.52 -16.45 3.75
C PHE A 723 -31.33 -17.26 5.03
N ASN A 724 -30.67 -18.43 4.96
CA ASN A 724 -30.40 -19.29 6.10
C ASN A 724 -28.95 -19.22 6.59
N ASP A 725 -28.11 -18.39 5.97
CA ASP A 725 -26.68 -18.22 6.24
C ASP A 725 -25.92 -19.56 6.18
N ASP A 726 -26.28 -20.44 5.25
CA ASP A 726 -25.66 -21.77 5.08
C ASP A 726 -24.49 -21.79 4.08
N CYS A 727 -24.18 -20.63 3.51
CA CYS A 727 -23.19 -20.41 2.48
C CYS A 727 -23.48 -21.15 1.16
N GLN A 728 -24.76 -21.32 0.81
CA GLN A 728 -25.20 -21.83 -0.49
C GLN A 728 -26.57 -21.24 -0.88
N VAL A 729 -26.63 -20.42 -1.95
CA VAL A 729 -27.95 -20.02 -2.49
C VAL A 729 -28.61 -21.22 -3.20
N ASN A 730 -29.62 -21.81 -2.54
CA ASN A 730 -30.26 -23.03 -2.99
C ASN A 730 -31.80 -23.00 -2.82
N LEU A 731 -32.44 -24.17 -2.91
CA LEU A 731 -33.92 -24.26 -2.87
C LEU A 731 -34.48 -23.93 -1.47
N GLU A 732 -33.68 -24.10 -0.42
CA GLU A 732 -34.06 -23.76 0.95
C GLU A 732 -34.18 -22.25 1.11
N ASP A 733 -33.25 -21.47 0.55
CA ASP A 733 -33.31 -20.01 0.52
C ASP A 733 -34.48 -19.49 -0.27
N TYR A 734 -34.72 -20.09 -1.45
CA TYR A 734 -35.91 -19.77 -2.24
C TYR A 734 -37.19 -20.02 -1.44
N ALA A 735 -37.24 -21.10 -0.65
CA ALA A 735 -38.40 -21.38 0.19
C ALA A 735 -38.55 -20.35 1.32
N MET A 736 -37.45 -19.86 1.90
CA MET A 736 -37.46 -18.80 2.91
C MET A 736 -37.96 -17.47 2.34
N MET A 737 -37.39 -17.03 1.22
CA MET A 737 -37.90 -15.89 0.47
C MET A 737 -39.38 -16.03 0.12
N ALA A 738 -39.79 -17.21 -0.36
CA ALA A 738 -41.17 -17.48 -0.74
C ALA A 738 -42.16 -17.45 0.43
N MET A 739 -41.71 -17.67 1.67
CA MET A 739 -42.56 -17.54 2.86
C MET A 739 -42.91 -16.09 3.18
N ASP A 740 -41.96 -15.17 2.95
CA ASP A 740 -42.15 -13.74 3.21
C ASP A 740 -42.62 -12.97 1.96
N TRP A 741 -42.65 -13.65 0.81
CA TRP A 741 -43.15 -13.13 -0.45
C TRP A 741 -44.59 -12.60 -0.30
N GLN A 742 -44.77 -11.31 -0.60
CA GLN A 742 -46.04 -10.55 -0.46
C GLN A 742 -46.44 -10.20 0.98
N LEU A 743 -45.55 -10.31 1.96
CA LEU A 743 -45.75 -9.61 3.23
C LEU A 743 -45.66 -8.11 2.99
N CYS A 744 -46.67 -7.38 3.47
CA CYS A 744 -46.72 -5.92 3.34
C CYS A 744 -46.86 -5.27 4.71
N ASN A 745 -45.95 -4.34 5.01
CA ASN A 745 -45.91 -3.58 6.25
C ASN A 745 -46.22 -2.09 6.05
N LEU A 746 -46.78 -1.71 4.91
CA LEU A 746 -47.20 -0.33 4.64
C LEU A 746 -48.41 0.04 5.50
N ILE A 747 -48.39 1.27 6.02
CA ILE A 747 -49.52 1.88 6.72
C ILE A 747 -49.85 3.23 6.04
N PRO A 748 -51.08 3.40 5.52
CA PRO A 748 -52.22 2.49 5.63
C PRO A 748 -52.08 1.22 4.75
N VAL A 749 -52.63 0.09 5.24
CA VAL A 749 -52.50 -1.26 4.60
C VAL A 749 -53.09 -1.32 3.19
N GLU A 750 -53.88 -0.32 2.80
CA GLU A 750 -54.45 -0.17 1.45
C GLU A 750 -53.40 0.22 0.39
N ASP A 751 -52.19 0.60 0.80
CA ASP A 751 -51.08 0.87 -0.11
C ASP A 751 -50.31 -0.42 -0.51
N CYS A 752 -50.73 -1.59 -0.04
CA CYS A 752 -50.14 -2.90 -0.32
C CYS A 752 -50.60 -3.54 -1.66
N GLU A 753 -51.36 -2.82 -2.48
CA GLU A 753 -52.00 -3.34 -3.70
C GLU A 753 -51.08 -3.46 -4.93
#